data_AF-A0A401YZK5-F1
#
_entry.id   AF-A0A401YZK5-F1
#
_cell.length_a   1.000
_cell.length_b   1.000
_cell.length_c   1.000
_cell.angle_alpha   90.00
_cell.angle_beta   90.00
_cell.angle_gamma   90.00
#
_symmetry.space_group_name_H-M   'P 1'
#
loop_
_entity.id
_entity.type
_entity.pdbx_description
1 polymer ?
#
loop_
_entity_poly.entity_id
_entity_poly.type
_entity_poly.pdbx_seq_one_letter_code
_entity_poly.pdbx_strand_id
1 'polypeptide(L)'
;MTDVHRTVDSIWKTESARIVAALTRMVHDIGVAEELAQDALVAALEQWPQSGVPDNPGAWLTTVAKRRAVDHIRRDRRAAEHGELLAHELAEQHRLDADVDSSEAGPEPGLEPGPEAGAGHVVDEQDDVLRLMFVSCHSVLPTEARVALTLRLLGGLTASEIARAFLTAEPLIARRIATAKRTLAEARVPFELPTGPETTERLASVLEVLYLIFNEGYSATSGDDLIRPGLCREALRLGRLLAESMPAEAEVHGLVALMEIQASRAAARTGPAGEPVPLHLQNRGRWDRSLIRRGFAAMLRARTAGTPGQPGPYVLQAAIAVCHAQARTAEDTDWPRIAGLYAALARLLPTAVVRLNQAVAVGMAEGPAAGLALADTLTRDPALRDYHLLPGVRGDLLLRLGRGEEARREFERAALLTRNAAERAYLTRRAEGVPTEEDAPARTFGEAVDAFLARDRLAPATIRSYQQTLWRLRLSLGVGLPLASLSPDRVADAFHMSWDGTAAATWNRHRAAVRAFGAWTHTPGLDTGIPPRPVERRTGAEPAPAASGPAASGPAASGPAASGPAASGPAQPWETEAPLRDRTLWTLLRESGATVTAVLALNVQDLDPAERRARRPNRGTRPGAWITWRSRTAALLAELLDGRTRGPVFLADRRPGPARARTLGPDDICPRTGRGRLSYERAEFLCKSTTGHTLRRLRDRDADPT
;
A
#
# COMPACT_ATOMS: atom_id res chain seq x y z
N MET A 1 10.45 47.19 16.81
CA MET A 1 11.71 46.77 16.13
C MET A 1 11.60 45.40 15.47
N THR A 2 11.12 44.35 16.17
CA THR A 2 10.96 42.99 15.63
C THR A 2 9.99 42.87 14.46
N ASP A 3 8.99 43.77 14.39
CA ASP A 3 7.98 43.75 13.33
C ASP A 3 8.48 44.34 12.00
N VAL A 4 9.29 45.41 12.06
CA VAL A 4 9.93 46.01 10.88
C VAL A 4 10.94 45.04 10.26
N HIS A 5 11.75 44.34 11.07
CA HIS A 5 12.71 43.35 10.56
C HIS A 5 12.01 42.19 9.86
N ARG A 6 10.90 41.68 10.42
CA ARG A 6 10.11 40.62 9.78
C ARG A 6 9.45 41.10 8.48
N THR A 7 8.99 42.34 8.46
CA THR A 7 8.40 42.97 7.27
C THR A 7 9.44 43.13 6.17
N VAL A 8 10.64 43.62 6.51
CA VAL A 8 11.78 43.72 5.58
C VAL A 8 12.16 42.37 5.01
N ASP A 9 12.28 41.31 5.83
CA ASP A 9 12.61 39.96 5.36
C ASP A 9 11.55 39.42 4.38
N SER A 10 10.26 39.64 4.68
CA SER A 10 9.16 39.22 3.80
C SER A 10 9.15 39.98 2.46
N ILE A 11 9.42 41.28 2.49
CA ILE A 11 9.50 42.11 1.27
C ILE A 11 10.71 41.68 0.45
N TRP A 12 11.86 41.51 1.09
CA TRP A 12 13.09 41.09 0.42
C TRP A 12 12.91 39.76 -0.30
N LYS A 13 12.33 38.74 0.35
CA LYS A 13 12.02 37.44 -0.26
C LYS A 13 11.11 37.53 -1.50
N THR A 14 10.31 38.59 -1.60
CA THR A 14 9.39 38.79 -2.73
C THR A 14 10.02 39.62 -3.85
N GLU A 15 10.81 40.63 -3.50
CA GLU A 15 11.31 41.65 -4.44
C GLU A 15 12.77 41.44 -4.88
N SER A 16 13.58 40.69 -4.12
CA SER A 16 15.03 40.57 -4.37
C SER A 16 15.35 40.09 -5.78
N ALA A 17 14.61 39.11 -6.28
CA ALA A 17 14.83 38.54 -7.61
C ALA A 17 14.64 39.59 -8.72
N ARG A 18 13.59 40.43 -8.62
CA ARG A 18 13.33 41.50 -9.60
C ARG A 18 14.40 42.57 -9.54
N ILE A 19 14.78 42.98 -8.32
CA ILE A 19 15.83 43.99 -8.11
C ILE A 19 17.16 43.50 -8.68
N VAL A 20 17.62 42.31 -8.29
CA VAL A 20 18.89 41.75 -8.75
C VAL A 20 18.89 41.53 -10.27
N ALA A 21 17.78 41.06 -10.84
CA ALA A 21 17.68 40.88 -12.29
C ALA A 21 17.80 42.22 -13.05
N ALA A 22 17.07 43.25 -12.59
CA ALA A 22 17.14 44.58 -13.17
C ALA A 22 18.55 45.21 -13.06
N LEU A 23 19.24 45.00 -11.93
CA LEU A 23 20.61 45.47 -11.75
C LEU A 23 21.61 44.68 -12.58
N THR A 24 21.45 43.35 -12.70
CA THR A 24 22.31 42.51 -13.55
C THR A 24 22.29 43.01 -14.99
N ARG A 25 21.14 43.43 -15.51
CA ARG A 25 21.06 44.06 -16.84
C ARG A 25 21.85 45.37 -16.95
N MET A 26 21.94 46.15 -15.87
CA MET A 26 22.65 47.44 -15.86
C MET A 26 24.17 47.28 -15.74
N VAL A 27 24.63 46.35 -14.90
CA VAL A 27 26.06 46.19 -14.57
C VAL A 27 26.72 44.99 -15.27
N HIS A 28 25.92 44.13 -15.92
CA HIS A 28 26.35 42.92 -16.63
C HIS A 28 27.14 41.90 -15.77
N ASP A 29 27.04 42.00 -14.44
CA ASP A 29 27.66 41.08 -13.49
C ASP A 29 26.68 40.77 -12.34
N ILE A 30 26.36 39.48 -12.15
CA ILE A 30 25.39 39.03 -11.14
C ILE A 30 25.92 39.21 -9.71
N GLY A 31 27.23 39.05 -9.51
CA GLY A 31 27.85 39.23 -8.21
C GLY A 31 27.73 40.67 -7.74
N VAL A 32 28.13 41.61 -8.60
CA VAL A 32 28.02 43.06 -8.38
C VAL A 32 26.56 43.47 -8.20
N ALA A 33 25.66 42.97 -9.05
CA ALA A 33 24.23 43.26 -8.95
C ALA A 33 23.64 42.82 -7.60
N GLU A 34 23.99 41.63 -7.09
CA GLU A 34 23.51 41.19 -5.77
C GLU A 34 24.08 42.06 -4.64
N GLU A 35 25.35 42.44 -4.70
CA GLU A 35 25.98 43.31 -3.70
C GLU A 35 25.29 44.67 -3.62
N LEU A 36 25.06 45.32 -4.77
CA LEU A 36 24.35 46.60 -4.83
C LEU A 36 22.90 46.50 -4.33
N ALA A 37 22.23 45.37 -4.58
CA ALA A 37 20.91 45.10 -4.07
C ALA A 37 20.94 44.91 -2.54
N GLN A 38 21.94 44.22 -1.99
CA GLN A 38 22.12 44.06 -0.55
C GLN A 38 22.42 45.41 0.14
N ASP A 39 23.18 46.30 -0.49
CA ASP A 39 23.37 47.66 0.05
C ASP A 39 22.03 48.41 0.17
N ALA A 40 21.11 48.21 -0.79
CA ALA A 40 19.74 48.76 -0.73
C ALA A 40 18.95 48.19 0.45
N LEU A 41 19.10 46.90 0.73
CA LEU A 41 18.52 46.27 1.92
C LEU A 41 19.12 46.83 3.22
N VAL A 42 20.43 47.04 3.28
CA VAL A 42 21.11 47.67 4.45
C VAL A 42 20.54 49.06 4.70
N ALA A 43 20.38 49.88 3.66
CA ALA A 43 19.78 51.21 3.80
C ALA A 43 18.33 51.14 4.33
N ALA A 44 17.53 50.16 3.89
CA ALA A 44 16.19 49.97 4.44
C ALA A 44 16.22 49.60 5.94
N LEU A 45 17.14 48.72 6.34
CA LEU A 45 17.31 48.30 7.73
C LEU A 45 17.79 49.44 8.65
N GLU A 46 18.54 50.39 8.13
CA GLU A 46 18.98 51.59 8.86
C GLU A 46 17.87 52.65 8.95
N GLN A 47 17.16 52.91 7.84
CA GLN A 47 16.24 54.04 7.73
C GLN A 47 14.82 53.73 8.21
N TRP A 48 14.24 52.59 7.84
CA TRP A 48 12.83 52.28 8.13
C TRP A 48 12.49 52.15 9.62
N PRO A 49 13.38 51.70 10.53
CA PRO A 49 13.09 51.74 11.97
C PRO A 49 12.82 53.15 12.51
N GLN A 50 13.35 54.18 11.84
CA GLN A 50 13.23 55.58 12.25
C GLN A 50 12.09 56.29 11.49
N SER A 51 11.99 56.05 10.18
CA SER A 51 11.02 56.73 9.30
C SER A 51 9.69 55.99 9.10
N GLY A 52 9.59 54.75 9.56
CA GLY A 52 8.52 53.83 9.17
C GLY A 52 8.78 53.15 7.82
N VAL A 53 8.03 52.07 7.55
CA VAL A 53 8.07 51.34 6.28
C VAL A 53 7.32 52.16 5.21
N PRO A 54 7.93 52.44 4.04
CA PRO A 54 7.26 53.17 2.94
C PRO A 54 6.01 52.43 2.43
N ASP A 55 5.04 53.17 1.86
CA ASP A 55 3.81 52.61 1.29
C ASP A 55 4.09 51.62 0.15
N ASN A 56 5.12 51.88 -0.66
CA ASN A 56 5.62 50.96 -1.68
C ASN A 56 7.11 50.63 -1.39
N PRO A 57 7.38 49.64 -0.54
CA PRO A 57 8.74 49.33 -0.11
C PRO A 57 9.57 48.70 -1.24
N GLY A 58 8.94 47.95 -2.16
CA GLY A 58 9.61 47.37 -3.32
C GLY A 58 10.14 48.45 -4.28
N ALA A 59 9.31 49.43 -4.63
CA ALA A 59 9.73 50.56 -5.48
C ALA A 59 10.84 51.39 -4.82
N TRP A 60 10.79 51.57 -3.49
CA TRP A 60 11.84 52.24 -2.74
C TRP A 60 13.18 51.49 -2.84
N LEU A 61 13.18 50.18 -2.57
CA LEU A 61 14.37 49.33 -2.67
C LEU A 61 14.97 49.35 -4.09
N THR A 62 14.13 49.18 -5.11
CA THR A 62 14.55 49.24 -6.51
C THR A 62 15.19 50.59 -6.85
N THR A 63 14.60 51.69 -6.38
CA THR A 63 15.13 53.04 -6.64
C THR A 63 16.50 53.24 -6.00
N VAL A 64 16.65 52.86 -4.74
CA VAL A 64 17.91 52.96 -4.01
C VAL A 64 18.98 52.08 -4.67
N ALA A 65 18.62 50.86 -5.04
CA ALA A 65 19.52 49.93 -5.72
C ALA A 65 19.98 50.46 -7.10
N LYS A 66 19.06 50.99 -7.92
CA LYS A 66 19.38 51.58 -9.23
C LYS A 66 20.32 52.78 -9.10
N ARG A 67 20.12 53.66 -8.10
CA ARG A 67 21.02 54.78 -7.83
C ARG A 67 22.44 54.29 -7.51
N ARG A 68 22.57 53.29 -6.64
CA ARG A 68 23.88 52.70 -6.32
C ARG A 68 24.56 52.07 -7.53
N ALA A 69 23.80 51.41 -8.40
CA ALA A 69 24.34 50.87 -9.65
C ALA A 69 24.87 51.96 -10.59
N VAL A 70 24.14 53.07 -10.74
CA VAL A 70 24.63 54.23 -11.51
C VAL A 70 25.90 54.80 -10.89
N ASP A 71 25.96 54.93 -9.57
CA ASP A 71 27.15 55.43 -8.88
C ASP A 71 28.36 54.49 -9.04
N HIS A 72 28.12 53.18 -9.06
CA HIS A 72 29.16 52.18 -9.33
C HIS A 72 29.67 52.29 -10.77
N ILE A 73 28.78 52.32 -11.77
CA ILE A 73 29.17 52.49 -13.18
C ILE A 73 29.98 53.78 -13.39
N ARG A 74 29.58 54.88 -12.74
CA ARG A 74 30.31 56.17 -12.77
C ARG A 74 31.67 56.10 -12.09
N ARG A 75 31.83 55.29 -11.05
CA ARG A 75 33.11 55.08 -10.37
C ARG A 75 34.05 54.24 -11.24
N ASP A 76 33.54 53.16 -11.81
CA ASP A 76 34.31 52.27 -12.66
C ASP A 76 34.77 52.95 -13.94
N ARG A 77 33.93 53.77 -14.58
CA ARG A 77 34.33 54.58 -15.74
C ARG A 77 35.47 55.54 -15.40
N ARG A 78 35.36 56.28 -14.29
CA ARG A 78 36.44 57.19 -13.84
C ARG A 78 37.73 56.46 -13.50
N ALA A 79 37.62 55.26 -12.91
CA ALA A 79 38.77 54.43 -12.60
C ALA A 79 39.44 53.90 -13.89
N ALA A 80 38.66 53.52 -14.90
CA ALA A 80 39.16 53.13 -16.22
C ALA A 80 39.85 54.32 -16.91
N GLU A 81 39.22 55.50 -16.96
CA GLU A 81 39.79 56.73 -17.52
C GLU A 81 41.11 57.11 -16.81
N HIS A 82 41.14 57.09 -15.47
CA HIS A 82 42.36 57.34 -14.71
C HIS A 82 43.43 56.25 -14.91
N GLY A 83 43.02 54.99 -15.08
CA GLY A 83 43.92 53.88 -15.39
C GLY A 83 44.54 54.00 -16.78
N GLU A 84 43.77 54.46 -17.77
CA GLU A 84 44.25 54.78 -19.11
C GLU A 84 45.20 55.97 -19.09
N LEU A 85 44.91 57.01 -18.31
CA LEU A 85 45.81 58.14 -18.09
C LEU A 85 47.12 57.71 -17.41
N LEU A 86 47.06 56.90 -16.36
CA LEU A 86 48.25 56.35 -15.69
C LEU A 86 49.03 55.38 -16.60
N ALA A 87 48.34 54.57 -17.41
CA ALA A 87 48.97 53.70 -18.40
C ALA A 87 49.64 54.52 -19.51
N HIS A 88 49.05 55.66 -19.90
CA HIS A 88 49.65 56.62 -20.82
C HIS A 88 50.85 57.33 -20.20
N GLU A 89 50.77 57.78 -18.94
CA GLU A 89 51.89 58.38 -18.20
C GLU A 89 53.03 57.38 -17.97
N LEU A 90 52.72 56.11 -17.67
CA LEU A 90 53.71 55.02 -17.56
C LEU A 90 54.31 54.68 -18.93
N ALA A 91 53.51 54.69 -20.01
CA ALA A 91 54.01 54.52 -21.38
C ALA A 91 54.86 55.70 -21.84
N GLU A 92 54.58 56.93 -21.40
CA GLU A 92 55.43 58.11 -21.61
C GLU A 92 56.71 58.04 -20.77
N GLN A 93 56.65 57.59 -19.51
CA GLN A 93 57.82 57.35 -18.67
C GLN A 93 58.73 56.25 -19.26
N HIS A 94 58.15 55.22 -19.88
CA HIS A 94 58.89 54.19 -20.61
C HIS A 94 59.38 54.65 -22.00
N ARG A 95 58.79 55.71 -22.57
CA ARG A 95 59.28 56.38 -23.79
C ARG A 95 60.41 57.38 -23.52
N LEU A 96 60.56 57.87 -22.29
CA LEU A 96 61.65 58.75 -21.88
C LEU A 96 63.01 58.04 -21.68
N ASP A 97 63.07 56.71 -21.89
CA ASP A 97 64.30 55.89 -21.94
C ASP A 97 64.76 55.53 -23.37
N ALA A 98 64.11 56.04 -24.43
CA ALA A 98 64.53 55.82 -25.82
C ALA A 98 64.24 57.05 -26.71
N ASP A 99 65.32 57.72 -27.13
CA ASP A 99 65.28 58.92 -27.99
C ASP A 99 64.98 58.62 -29.48
N VAL A 100 64.02 59.41 -30.00
CA VAL A 100 63.78 59.96 -31.37
C VAL A 100 63.59 59.02 -32.58
N ASP A 101 62.38 59.03 -33.21
CA ASP A 101 62.09 59.81 -34.45
C ASP A 101 60.60 59.75 -34.93
N SER A 102 60.13 60.92 -35.41
CA SER A 102 59.09 61.22 -36.44
C SER A 102 57.57 60.90 -36.32
N SER A 103 56.82 62.01 -36.15
CA SER A 103 55.69 62.57 -36.95
C SER A 103 54.27 61.95 -37.02
N GLU A 104 53.32 62.81 -36.59
CA GLU A 104 52.00 63.16 -37.17
C GLU A 104 50.79 62.20 -37.14
N ALA A 105 49.79 62.53 -36.31
CA ALA A 105 48.48 63.11 -36.73
C ALA A 105 47.53 63.17 -35.51
N GLY A 106 46.96 64.34 -35.21
CA GLY A 106 46.25 64.64 -33.96
C GLY A 106 44.78 64.18 -33.88
N PRO A 107 44.13 64.23 -32.70
CA PRO A 107 42.70 64.08 -32.57
C PRO A 107 41.98 65.43 -32.34
N GLU A 108 40.95 65.68 -33.13
CA GLU A 108 39.89 66.66 -32.85
C GLU A 108 38.72 65.97 -32.10
N PRO A 109 37.89 66.73 -31.36
CA PRO A 109 37.15 66.24 -30.20
C PRO A 109 35.67 65.97 -30.46
N GLY A 110 35.04 65.25 -29.52
CA GLY A 110 33.63 65.44 -29.19
C GLY A 110 32.72 64.25 -29.50
N LEU A 111 32.39 63.49 -28.46
CA LEU A 111 31.13 62.74 -28.37
C LEU A 111 30.67 62.82 -26.91
N GLU A 112 29.94 63.88 -26.57
CA GLU A 112 28.98 63.82 -25.48
C GLU A 112 27.85 62.84 -25.85
N PRO A 113 27.43 61.96 -24.95
CA PRO A 113 26.05 61.53 -24.91
C PRO A 113 25.32 62.32 -23.81
N GLY A 114 24.54 63.30 -24.24
CA GLY A 114 23.57 64.00 -23.38
C GLY A 114 22.47 63.06 -22.87
N PRO A 115 21.76 63.44 -21.79
CA PRO A 115 20.72 62.62 -21.19
C PRO A 115 19.41 62.76 -21.98
N GLU A 116 19.22 61.93 -23.01
CA GLU A 116 17.90 61.73 -23.60
C GLU A 116 17.22 60.51 -23.00
N ALA A 117 16.44 60.78 -21.95
CA ALA A 117 15.26 59.99 -21.64
C ALA A 117 14.26 60.15 -22.80
N GLY A 118 14.09 59.10 -23.60
CA GLY A 118 13.14 59.08 -24.72
C GLY A 118 12.75 57.65 -25.09
N ALA A 119 11.65 57.19 -24.49
CA ALA A 119 10.71 56.14 -24.90
C ALA A 119 11.12 55.18 -26.04
N GLY A 120 11.18 53.87 -25.74
CA GLY A 120 11.31 52.88 -26.81
C GLY A 120 11.43 51.39 -26.45
N HIS A 121 11.33 50.98 -25.19
CA HIS A 121 11.01 49.59 -24.86
C HIS A 121 10.38 49.56 -23.48
N VAL A 122 9.11 49.18 -23.39
CA VAL A 122 8.53 48.76 -22.11
C VAL A 122 9.25 47.45 -21.79
N VAL A 123 10.37 47.54 -21.07
CA VAL A 123 11.13 46.35 -20.72
C VAL A 123 10.34 45.59 -19.67
N ASP A 124 9.92 44.38 -20.00
CA ASP A 124 9.11 43.57 -19.12
C ASP A 124 9.96 43.13 -17.91
N GLU A 125 9.63 43.62 -16.72
CA GLU A 125 10.29 43.24 -15.47
C GLU A 125 10.19 41.72 -15.22
N GLN A 126 9.18 41.04 -15.79
CA GLN A 126 9.05 39.59 -15.75
C GLN A 126 10.08 38.86 -16.63
N ASP A 127 10.52 39.47 -17.73
CA ASP A 127 11.57 38.89 -18.59
C ASP A 127 12.94 38.92 -17.90
N ASP A 128 13.22 39.94 -17.08
CA ASP A 128 14.48 40.02 -16.34
C ASP A 128 14.62 38.87 -15.34
N VAL A 129 13.56 38.55 -14.59
CA VAL A 129 13.60 37.43 -13.64
C VAL A 129 13.77 36.09 -14.36
N LEU A 130 13.14 35.94 -15.54
CA LEU A 130 13.33 34.76 -16.37
C LEU A 130 14.79 34.64 -16.84
N ARG A 131 15.41 35.73 -17.32
CA ARG A 131 16.84 35.78 -17.66
C ARG A 131 17.71 35.37 -16.48
N LEU A 132 17.42 35.89 -15.28
CA LEU A 132 18.14 35.54 -14.06
C LEU A 132 18.02 34.05 -13.72
N MET A 133 16.86 33.44 -13.94
CA MET A 133 16.66 31.99 -13.76
C MET A 133 17.58 31.18 -14.69
N PHE A 134 17.59 31.53 -15.97
CA PHE A 134 18.40 30.87 -16.99
C PHE A 134 19.90 31.00 -16.74
N VAL A 135 20.37 32.18 -16.31
CA VAL A 135 21.80 32.38 -15.99
C VAL A 135 22.18 31.66 -14.70
N SER A 136 21.31 31.68 -13.68
CA SER A 136 21.55 30.94 -12.42
C SER A 136 21.62 29.42 -12.62
N CYS A 137 20.94 28.92 -13.66
CA CYS A 137 20.94 27.51 -14.07
C CYS A 137 21.90 27.23 -15.24
N HIS A 138 22.87 28.11 -15.53
CA HIS A 138 23.78 27.89 -16.67
C HIS A 138 24.62 26.62 -16.50
N SER A 139 24.84 25.87 -17.58
CA SER A 139 25.52 24.56 -17.57
C SER A 139 27.01 24.62 -17.22
N VAL A 140 27.62 25.80 -17.31
CA VAL A 140 28.99 26.06 -16.79
C VAL A 140 29.11 25.81 -15.29
N LEU A 141 27.98 25.87 -14.57
CA LEU A 141 27.92 25.63 -13.14
C LEU A 141 27.59 24.17 -12.84
N PRO A 142 28.27 23.54 -11.86
CA PRO A 142 27.85 22.23 -11.38
C PRO A 142 26.45 22.30 -10.74
N THR A 143 25.73 21.18 -10.72
CA THR A 143 24.34 21.11 -10.24
C THR A 143 24.13 21.70 -8.86
N GLU A 144 25.00 21.41 -7.89
CA GLU A 144 24.87 21.95 -6.54
C GLU A 144 25.04 23.47 -6.50
N ALA A 145 25.85 24.03 -7.40
CA ALA A 145 26.01 25.47 -7.55
C ALA A 145 24.79 26.11 -8.19
N ARG A 146 24.20 25.49 -9.23
CA ARG A 146 22.95 25.94 -9.86
C ARG A 146 21.81 26.01 -8.83
N VAL A 147 21.65 24.98 -8.00
CA VAL A 147 20.63 24.92 -6.94
C VAL A 147 20.86 26.02 -5.89
N ALA A 148 22.08 26.12 -5.34
CA ALA A 148 22.39 27.10 -4.29
C ALA A 148 22.24 28.54 -4.79
N LEU A 149 22.72 28.83 -6.00
CA LEU A 149 22.62 30.15 -6.60
C LEU A 149 21.17 30.53 -6.92
N THR A 150 20.37 29.58 -7.44
CA THR A 150 18.95 29.81 -7.72
C THR A 150 18.16 30.11 -6.44
N LEU A 151 18.38 29.34 -5.37
CA LEU A 151 17.73 29.60 -4.08
C LEU A 151 18.15 30.93 -3.46
N ARG A 152 19.42 31.33 -3.64
CA ARG A 152 19.93 32.61 -3.15
C ARG A 152 19.33 33.79 -3.90
N LEU A 153 19.45 33.79 -5.22
CA LEU A 153 19.10 34.93 -6.07
C LEU A 153 17.61 35.05 -6.31
N LEU A 154 16.97 33.93 -6.67
CA LEU A 154 15.54 33.92 -6.99
C LEU A 154 14.70 33.65 -5.75
N GLY A 155 15.13 32.74 -4.89
CA GLY A 155 14.40 32.40 -3.67
C GLY A 155 14.58 33.39 -2.52
N GLY A 156 15.60 34.25 -2.58
CA GLY A 156 15.90 35.21 -1.51
C GLY A 156 16.38 34.56 -0.21
N LEU A 157 16.76 33.27 -0.23
CA LEU A 157 17.23 32.56 0.96
C LEU A 157 18.64 33.03 1.35
N THR A 158 18.93 33.03 2.65
CA THR A 158 20.30 33.21 3.15
C THR A 158 21.16 31.96 2.99
N ALA A 159 22.48 32.11 3.04
CA ALA A 159 23.40 30.97 3.06
C ALA A 159 23.11 30.03 4.25
N SER A 160 22.74 30.59 5.42
CA SER A 160 22.33 29.82 6.60
C SER A 160 21.01 29.07 6.40
N GLU A 161 20.01 29.69 5.78
CA GLU A 161 18.74 29.04 5.44
C GLU A 161 18.95 27.88 4.46
N ILE A 162 19.76 28.09 3.40
CA ILE A 162 20.11 27.04 2.43
C ILE A 162 20.91 25.93 3.12
N ALA A 163 21.92 26.26 3.92
CA ALA A 163 22.73 25.27 4.61
C ALA A 163 21.90 24.39 5.55
N ARG A 164 20.97 25.00 6.31
CA ARG A 164 20.00 24.26 7.12
C ARG A 164 19.09 23.38 6.27
N ALA A 165 18.64 23.90 5.13
CA ALA A 165 17.73 23.19 4.22
C ALA A 165 18.40 22.03 3.46
N PHE A 166 19.73 21.93 3.45
CA PHE A 166 20.49 20.82 2.86
C PHE A 166 21.37 20.08 3.88
N LEU A 167 21.23 20.38 5.17
CA LEU A 167 22.01 19.83 6.28
C LEU A 167 23.52 19.83 6.02
N THR A 168 24.02 20.97 5.60
CA THR A 168 25.43 21.18 5.32
C THR A 168 25.98 22.40 6.05
N ALA A 169 27.28 22.61 5.98
CA ALA A 169 27.94 23.73 6.63
C ALA A 169 27.65 25.04 5.89
N GLU A 170 27.24 26.08 6.61
CA GLU A 170 27.01 27.42 6.05
C GLU A 170 28.23 27.97 5.28
N PRO A 171 29.48 27.85 5.76
CA PRO A 171 30.65 28.27 5.00
C PRO A 171 30.80 27.58 3.64
N LEU A 172 30.37 26.31 3.53
CA LEU A 172 30.43 25.58 2.26
C LEU A 172 29.44 26.16 1.25
N ILE A 173 28.22 26.48 1.68
CA ILE A 173 27.20 27.11 0.83
C ILE A 173 27.63 28.52 0.43
N ALA A 174 28.12 29.33 1.37
CA ALA A 174 28.60 30.68 1.09
C ALA A 174 29.73 30.66 0.04
N ARG A 175 30.73 29.78 0.24
CA ARG A 175 31.82 29.57 -0.74
C ARG A 175 31.27 29.11 -2.10
N ARG A 176 30.32 28.17 -2.11
CA ARG A 176 29.73 27.65 -3.35
C ARG A 176 29.01 28.75 -4.15
N ILE A 177 28.23 29.59 -3.48
CA ILE A 177 27.55 30.73 -4.12
C ILE A 177 28.57 31.74 -4.67
N ALA A 178 29.58 32.09 -3.88
CA ALA A 178 30.63 33.03 -4.30
C ALA A 178 31.41 32.50 -5.51
N THR A 179 31.81 31.22 -5.49
CA THR A 179 32.47 30.57 -6.63
C THR A 179 31.55 30.56 -7.85
N ALA A 180 30.26 30.23 -7.69
CA ALA A 180 29.32 30.19 -8.81
C ALA A 180 29.19 31.54 -9.53
N LYS A 181 29.05 32.63 -8.77
CA LYS A 181 29.02 33.99 -9.33
C LYS A 181 30.30 34.32 -10.10
N ARG A 182 31.46 34.02 -9.51
CA ARG A 182 32.75 34.25 -10.14
C ARG A 182 32.89 33.46 -11.45
N THR A 183 32.50 32.19 -11.45
CA THR A 183 32.53 31.35 -12.65
C THR A 183 31.63 31.91 -13.75
N LEU A 184 30.44 32.43 -13.43
CA LEU A 184 29.57 33.08 -14.42
C LEU A 184 30.20 34.35 -15.00
N ALA A 185 30.83 35.17 -14.15
CA ALA A 185 31.50 36.40 -14.56
C ALA A 185 32.74 36.12 -15.43
N GLU A 186 33.61 35.19 -15.01
CA GLU A 186 34.79 34.74 -15.75
C GLU A 186 34.41 34.15 -17.12
N ALA A 187 33.33 33.39 -17.18
CA ALA A 187 32.80 32.82 -18.43
C ALA A 187 32.04 33.86 -19.28
N ARG A 188 31.81 35.07 -18.78
CA ARG A 188 31.06 36.16 -19.44
C ARG A 188 29.71 35.69 -19.97
N VAL A 189 28.97 34.95 -19.15
CA VAL A 189 27.65 34.43 -19.55
C VAL A 189 26.71 35.61 -19.84
N PRO A 190 26.11 35.70 -21.04
CA PRO A 190 25.25 36.83 -21.40
C PRO A 190 23.95 36.81 -20.58
N PHE A 191 23.50 38.00 -20.17
CA PHE A 191 22.21 38.18 -19.49
C PHE A 191 21.04 38.28 -20.48
N GLU A 192 20.86 37.21 -21.24
CA GLU A 192 19.88 37.11 -22.32
C GLU A 192 19.13 35.79 -22.24
N LEU A 193 17.89 35.79 -22.77
CA LEU A 193 17.13 34.56 -22.93
C LEU A 193 17.77 33.72 -24.05
N PRO A 194 17.87 32.40 -23.86
CA PRO A 194 18.36 31.55 -24.93
C PRO A 194 17.41 31.59 -26.12
N THR A 195 17.97 31.69 -27.32
CA THR A 195 17.22 31.69 -28.58
C THR A 195 17.52 30.44 -29.41
N GLY A 196 16.53 29.96 -30.15
CA GLY A 196 16.71 28.85 -31.08
C GLY A 196 16.99 27.51 -30.38
N PRO A 197 17.93 26.68 -30.88
CA PRO A 197 18.12 25.31 -30.38
C PRO A 197 18.67 25.24 -28.94
N GLU A 198 19.37 26.28 -28.47
CA GLU A 198 19.92 26.35 -27.10
C GLU A 198 18.83 26.43 -26.03
N THR A 199 17.65 26.96 -26.39
CA THR A 199 16.51 27.12 -25.46
C THR A 199 16.12 25.80 -24.83
N THR A 200 16.10 24.71 -25.60
CA THR A 200 15.71 23.38 -25.11
C THR A 200 16.67 22.86 -24.04
N GLU A 201 17.98 22.94 -24.27
CA GLU A 201 18.98 22.44 -23.34
C GLU A 201 19.01 23.25 -22.04
N ARG A 202 18.98 24.59 -22.17
CA ARG A 202 18.95 25.47 -21.00
C ARG A 202 17.65 25.37 -20.22
N LEU A 203 16.52 25.16 -20.90
CA LEU A 203 15.25 24.93 -20.23
C LEU A 203 15.28 23.60 -19.45
N ALA A 204 15.85 22.53 -20.02
CA ALA A 204 16.00 21.27 -19.31
C ALA A 204 16.80 21.42 -18.02
N SER A 205 17.88 22.22 -18.04
CA SER A 205 18.67 22.60 -16.86
C SER A 205 17.82 23.32 -15.79
N VAL A 206 17.02 24.31 -16.19
CA VAL A 206 16.13 25.05 -15.28
C VAL A 206 15.11 24.10 -14.64
N LEU A 207 14.45 23.26 -15.45
CA LEU A 207 13.45 22.31 -14.96
C LEU A 207 14.06 21.28 -13.99
N GLU A 208 15.27 20.79 -14.29
CA GLU A 208 16.03 19.92 -13.40
C GLU A 208 16.28 20.57 -12.04
N VAL A 209 16.79 21.80 -12.03
CA VAL A 209 17.08 22.55 -10.78
C VAL A 209 15.80 22.78 -9.96
N LEU A 210 14.72 23.22 -10.60
CA LEU A 210 13.44 23.44 -9.92
C LEU A 210 12.90 22.15 -9.32
N TYR A 211 12.98 21.03 -10.06
CA TYR A 211 12.51 19.75 -9.55
C TYR A 211 13.40 19.19 -8.43
N LEU A 212 14.71 19.41 -8.48
CA LEU A 212 15.64 19.04 -7.40
C LEU A 212 15.34 19.80 -6.11
N ILE A 213 15.11 21.12 -6.19
CA ILE A 213 14.69 21.94 -5.05
C ILE A 213 13.37 21.41 -4.48
N PHE A 214 12.40 21.12 -5.35
CA PHE A 214 11.12 20.57 -4.93
C PHE A 214 11.27 19.21 -4.25
N ASN A 215 12.05 18.29 -4.81
CA ASN A 215 12.23 16.94 -4.28
C ASN A 215 12.90 16.95 -2.90
N GLU A 216 13.94 17.77 -2.70
CA GLU A 216 14.56 17.95 -1.39
C GLU A 216 13.57 18.55 -0.37
N GLY A 217 12.66 19.39 -0.84
CA GLY A 217 11.52 19.87 -0.04
C GLY A 217 10.50 18.79 0.29
N TYR A 218 10.16 17.95 -0.68
CA TYR A 218 9.01 17.05 -0.62
C TYR A 218 9.30 15.70 0.06
N SER A 219 10.56 15.27 -0.01
CA SER A 219 11.09 14.07 0.65
C SER A 219 12.54 14.34 1.05
N ALA A 220 12.74 14.88 2.26
CA ALA A 220 14.05 15.30 2.72
C ALA A 220 15.02 14.11 2.78
N THR A 221 16.15 14.22 2.07
CA THR A 221 17.11 13.11 1.91
C THR A 221 17.86 12.75 3.20
N SER A 222 17.83 13.65 4.18
CA SER A 222 18.52 13.53 5.45
C SER A 222 17.85 14.40 6.52
N GLY A 223 18.12 14.10 7.79
CA GLY A 223 17.59 14.81 8.95
C GLY A 223 16.42 14.12 9.64
N ASP A 224 15.77 14.89 10.51
CA ASP A 224 14.66 14.42 11.35
C ASP A 224 13.30 14.67 10.69
N ASP A 225 13.16 15.79 9.96
CA ASP A 225 11.93 16.13 9.22
C ASP A 225 11.84 15.34 7.90
N LEU A 226 10.65 14.86 7.56
CA LEU A 226 10.38 14.20 6.27
C LEU A 226 10.12 15.18 5.12
N ILE A 227 9.70 16.40 5.45
CA ILE A 227 9.30 17.44 4.48
C ILE A 227 9.88 18.76 4.95
N ARG A 228 10.39 19.56 4.02
CA ARG A 228 10.77 20.97 4.20
C ARG A 228 9.82 21.86 3.38
N PRO A 229 8.66 22.26 3.93
CA PRO A 229 7.63 22.95 3.16
C PRO A 229 8.07 24.28 2.55
N GLY A 230 9.11 24.91 3.12
CA GLY A 230 9.71 26.12 2.55
C GLY A 230 10.25 25.91 1.14
N LEU A 231 11.05 24.85 0.93
CA LEU A 231 11.62 24.54 -0.39
C LEU A 231 10.54 24.18 -1.41
N CYS A 232 9.53 23.40 -1.02
CA CYS A 232 8.40 23.06 -1.90
C CYS A 232 7.66 24.31 -2.38
N ARG A 233 7.36 25.24 -1.46
CA ARG A 233 6.67 26.50 -1.79
C ARG A 233 7.51 27.34 -2.73
N GLU A 234 8.82 27.38 -2.50
CA GLU A 234 9.73 28.16 -3.33
C GLU A 234 9.85 27.59 -4.75
N ALA A 235 10.08 26.28 -4.90
CA ALA A 235 10.09 25.63 -6.20
C ALA A 235 8.76 25.79 -6.96
N LEU A 236 7.62 25.72 -6.26
CA LEU A 236 6.30 25.98 -6.86
C LEU A 236 6.15 27.43 -7.32
N ARG A 237 6.62 28.39 -6.54
CA ARG A 237 6.58 29.81 -6.90
C ARG A 237 7.39 30.06 -8.18
N LEU A 238 8.62 29.56 -8.22
CA LEU A 238 9.51 29.69 -9.38
C LEU A 238 8.97 28.95 -10.61
N GLY A 239 8.43 27.74 -10.44
CA GLY A 239 7.82 26.97 -11.53
C GLY A 239 6.59 27.66 -12.12
N ARG A 240 5.75 28.28 -11.29
CA ARG A 240 4.59 29.06 -11.77
C ARG A 240 5.03 30.29 -12.57
N LEU A 241 6.04 31.01 -12.07
CA LEU A 241 6.61 32.15 -12.79
C LEU A 241 7.12 31.71 -14.17
N LEU A 242 7.86 30.60 -14.23
CA LEU A 242 8.35 30.04 -15.49
C LEU A 242 7.20 29.65 -16.44
N ALA A 243 6.11 29.07 -15.91
CA ALA A 243 4.94 28.70 -16.70
C ALA A 243 4.13 29.89 -17.23
N GLU A 244 4.16 31.02 -16.52
CA GLU A 244 3.56 32.28 -16.98
C GLU A 244 4.39 32.90 -18.10
N SER A 245 5.72 32.90 -17.97
CA SER A 245 6.61 33.45 -19.00
C SER A 245 6.78 32.55 -20.24
N MET A 246 6.57 31.24 -20.10
CA MET A 246 6.72 30.27 -21.20
C MET A 246 5.44 29.45 -21.45
N PRO A 247 4.34 30.08 -21.91
CA PRO A 247 3.04 29.41 -22.02
C PRO A 247 3.00 28.29 -23.07
N ALA A 248 3.89 28.35 -24.08
CA ALA A 248 3.97 27.36 -25.15
C ALA A 248 4.81 26.11 -24.79
N GLU A 249 5.46 26.08 -23.63
CA GLU A 249 6.36 24.99 -23.26
C GLU A 249 5.63 23.92 -22.43
N ALA A 250 5.37 22.77 -23.06
CA ALA A 250 4.61 21.69 -22.44
C ALA A 250 5.27 21.12 -21.17
N GLU A 251 6.60 20.97 -21.18
CA GLU A 251 7.36 20.41 -20.05
C GLU A 251 7.35 21.32 -18.82
N VAL A 252 7.28 22.64 -19.01
CA VAL A 252 7.14 23.60 -17.91
C VAL A 252 5.81 23.39 -17.20
N HIS A 253 4.71 23.32 -17.95
CA HIS A 253 3.39 23.04 -17.39
C HIS A 253 3.30 21.63 -16.78
N GLY A 254 3.99 20.65 -17.38
CA GLY A 254 4.13 19.30 -16.85
C GLY A 254 4.80 19.29 -15.48
N LEU A 255 5.94 19.97 -15.33
CA LEU A 255 6.64 20.05 -14.05
C LEU A 255 5.80 20.76 -12.99
N VAL A 256 5.15 21.88 -13.32
CA VAL A 256 4.24 22.56 -12.38
C VAL A 256 3.09 21.64 -11.98
N ALA A 257 2.47 20.93 -12.93
CA ALA A 257 1.40 19.99 -12.62
C ALA A 257 1.86 18.89 -11.65
N LEU A 258 3.04 18.32 -11.89
CA LEU A 258 3.66 17.32 -11.02
C LEU A 258 3.85 17.85 -9.60
N MET A 259 4.50 19.01 -9.46
CA MET A 259 4.79 19.63 -8.16
C MET A 259 3.51 20.00 -7.41
N GLU A 260 2.51 20.58 -8.07
CA GLU A 260 1.21 20.94 -7.46
C GLU A 260 0.51 19.72 -6.88
N ILE A 261 0.45 18.64 -7.66
CA ILE A 261 -0.23 17.40 -7.25
C ILE A 261 0.54 16.72 -6.12
N GLN A 262 1.87 16.67 -6.19
CA GLN A 262 2.69 16.13 -5.10
C GLN A 262 2.52 16.96 -3.82
N ALA A 263 2.65 18.28 -3.91
CA ALA A 263 2.50 19.19 -2.77
C ALA A 263 1.12 19.13 -2.13
N SER A 264 0.07 18.81 -2.90
CA SER A 264 -1.30 18.65 -2.36
C SER A 264 -1.40 17.63 -1.24
N ARG A 265 -0.45 16.69 -1.17
CA ARG A 265 -0.44 15.58 -0.21
C ARG A 265 0.33 15.90 1.07
N ALA A 266 0.97 17.07 1.17
CA ALA A 266 1.90 17.39 2.27
C ALA A 266 1.33 17.09 3.66
N ALA A 267 0.07 17.49 3.92
CA ALA A 267 -0.60 17.26 5.20
C ALA A 267 -0.96 15.79 5.49
N ALA A 268 -0.94 14.91 4.49
CA ALA A 268 -1.30 13.50 4.61
C ALA A 268 -0.08 12.56 4.61
N ARG A 269 1.13 13.09 4.41
CA ARG A 269 2.38 12.31 4.29
C ARG A 269 2.97 11.92 5.64
N THR A 270 2.63 12.65 6.69
CA THR A 270 3.10 12.38 8.05
C THR A 270 1.94 12.08 8.97
N GLY A 271 2.15 11.11 9.87
CA GLY A 271 1.22 10.81 10.94
C GLY A 271 1.41 11.72 12.15
N PRO A 272 0.61 11.55 13.21
CA PRO A 272 0.65 12.40 14.40
C PRO A 272 2.00 12.43 15.12
N ALA A 273 2.81 11.38 15.00
CA ALA A 273 4.14 11.29 15.60
C ALA A 273 5.27 11.62 14.60
N GLY A 274 4.94 12.21 13.45
CA GLY A 274 5.89 12.57 12.40
C GLY A 274 6.34 11.38 11.53
N GLU A 275 5.71 10.21 11.68
CA GLU A 275 6.05 9.01 10.93
C GLU A 275 5.61 9.08 9.46
N PRO A 276 6.37 8.49 8.52
CA PRO A 276 5.97 8.42 7.12
C PRO A 276 4.69 7.61 6.93
N VAL A 277 3.73 8.15 6.18
CA VAL A 277 2.50 7.45 5.78
C VAL A 277 2.59 7.05 4.30
N PRO A 278 2.63 5.74 3.98
CA PRO A 278 2.65 5.23 2.61
C PRO A 278 1.48 5.76 1.77
N LEU A 279 1.70 6.02 0.48
CA LEU A 279 0.72 6.66 -0.40
C LEU A 279 -0.68 6.01 -0.36
N HIS A 280 -0.76 4.68 -0.32
CA HIS A 280 -2.04 3.95 -0.27
C HIS A 280 -2.76 4.03 1.09
N LEU A 281 -2.04 4.40 2.15
CA LEU A 281 -2.59 4.62 3.50
C LEU A 281 -2.87 6.10 3.78
N GLN A 282 -2.48 7.01 2.89
CA GLN A 282 -2.71 8.44 3.08
C GLN A 282 -4.21 8.74 3.01
N ASN A 283 -4.71 9.49 3.99
CA ASN A 283 -6.07 10.00 3.96
C ASN A 283 -6.21 11.05 2.83
N ARG A 284 -6.80 10.65 1.71
CA ARG A 284 -7.04 11.51 0.54
C ARG A 284 -8.00 12.68 0.81
N GLY A 285 -8.78 12.61 1.90
CA GLY A 285 -9.58 13.74 2.39
C GLY A 285 -8.75 14.91 2.91
N ARG A 286 -7.51 14.65 3.34
CA ARG A 286 -6.55 15.68 3.78
C ARG A 286 -5.73 16.28 2.65
N TRP A 287 -5.96 15.87 1.40
CA TRP A 287 -5.23 16.42 0.25
C TRP A 287 -5.81 17.78 -0.14
N ASP A 288 -4.94 18.75 -0.40
CA ASP A 288 -5.34 20.11 -0.76
C ASP A 288 -5.99 20.14 -2.15
N ARG A 289 -7.30 20.34 -2.16
CA ARG A 289 -8.10 20.36 -3.39
C ARG A 289 -7.77 21.55 -4.29
N SER A 290 -7.27 22.66 -3.75
CA SER A 290 -6.85 23.82 -4.55
C SER A 290 -5.59 23.50 -5.37
N LEU A 291 -4.60 22.84 -4.75
CA LEU A 291 -3.37 22.39 -5.41
C LEU A 291 -3.69 21.33 -6.48
N ILE A 292 -4.57 20.36 -6.17
CA ILE A 292 -5.01 19.37 -7.17
C ILE A 292 -5.66 20.04 -8.40
N ARG A 293 -6.56 21.01 -8.19
CA ARG A 293 -7.22 21.73 -9.30
C ARG A 293 -6.20 22.50 -10.14
N ARG A 294 -5.24 23.20 -9.50
CA ARG A 294 -4.16 23.89 -10.21
C ARG A 294 -3.30 22.91 -11.01
N GLY A 295 -2.94 21.78 -10.43
CA GLY A 295 -2.18 20.73 -11.10
C GLY A 295 -2.89 20.16 -12.33
N PHE A 296 -4.20 19.92 -12.23
CA PHE A 296 -5.01 19.50 -13.39
C PHE A 296 -5.09 20.58 -14.47
N ALA A 297 -5.26 21.85 -14.09
CA ALA A 297 -5.25 22.96 -15.05
C ALA A 297 -3.89 23.08 -15.76
N ALA A 298 -2.78 22.95 -15.03
CA ALA A 298 -1.44 22.92 -15.61
C ALA A 298 -1.26 21.72 -16.55
N MET A 299 -1.73 20.52 -16.18
CA MET A 299 -1.66 19.35 -17.06
C MET A 299 -2.47 19.54 -18.36
N LEU A 300 -3.62 20.22 -18.29
CA LEU A 300 -4.39 20.56 -19.48
C LEU A 300 -3.62 21.52 -20.40
N ARG A 301 -2.95 22.53 -19.84
CA ARG A 301 -2.06 23.43 -20.60
C ARG A 301 -0.88 22.70 -21.22
N ALA A 302 -0.26 21.78 -20.47
CA ALA A 302 0.82 20.94 -20.99
C ALA A 302 0.37 20.14 -22.22
N ARG A 303 -0.84 19.57 -22.17
CA ARG A 303 -1.42 18.82 -23.29
C ARG A 303 -1.76 19.70 -24.49
N THR A 304 -2.22 20.93 -24.28
CA THR A 304 -2.51 21.86 -25.39
C THR A 304 -1.26 22.42 -26.04
N ALA A 305 -0.20 22.64 -25.25
CA ALA A 305 1.07 23.15 -25.72
C ALA A 305 1.96 22.06 -26.37
N GLY A 306 1.81 20.81 -25.95
CA GLY A 306 2.66 19.71 -26.39
C GLY A 306 2.28 19.09 -27.73
N THR A 307 3.27 18.50 -28.40
CA THR A 307 3.06 17.72 -29.63
C THR A 307 2.29 16.43 -29.30
N PRO A 308 1.18 16.13 -29.99
CA PRO A 308 0.44 14.89 -29.78
C PRO A 308 1.33 13.65 -29.94
N GLY A 309 1.31 12.76 -28.95
CA GLY A 309 2.05 11.50 -28.98
C GLY A 309 3.54 11.59 -28.62
N GLN A 310 4.08 12.77 -28.31
CA GLN A 310 5.47 12.97 -27.90
C GLN A 310 5.57 13.73 -26.55
N PRO A 311 5.07 13.15 -25.45
CA PRO A 311 5.20 13.79 -24.14
C PRO A 311 6.65 13.70 -23.63
N GLY A 312 7.15 14.78 -23.03
CA GLY A 312 8.44 14.78 -22.35
C GLY A 312 8.38 14.13 -20.95
N PRO A 313 9.53 14.07 -20.25
CA PRO A 313 9.65 13.35 -18.98
C PRO A 313 8.74 13.92 -17.88
N TYR A 314 8.61 15.24 -17.75
CA TYR A 314 7.80 15.86 -16.70
C TYR A 314 6.30 15.74 -16.99
N VAL A 315 5.88 15.83 -18.25
CA VAL A 315 4.48 15.56 -18.62
C VAL A 315 4.08 14.12 -18.30
N LEU A 316 4.95 13.13 -18.56
CA LEU A 316 4.69 11.74 -18.20
C LEU A 316 4.61 11.53 -16.67
N GLN A 317 5.54 12.11 -15.92
CA GLN A 317 5.52 12.05 -14.46
C GLN A 317 4.27 12.74 -13.87
N ALA A 318 3.87 13.88 -14.43
CA ALA A 318 2.64 14.56 -14.05
C ALA A 318 1.41 13.70 -14.36
N ALA A 319 1.35 13.04 -15.51
CA ALA A 319 0.26 12.12 -15.85
C ALA A 319 0.14 10.96 -14.84
N ILE A 320 1.26 10.43 -14.34
CA ILE A 320 1.27 9.42 -13.27
C ILE A 320 0.69 10.01 -11.99
N ALA A 321 1.13 11.21 -11.59
CA ALA A 321 0.60 11.89 -10.41
C ALA A 321 -0.91 12.20 -10.53
N VAL A 322 -1.38 12.56 -11.73
CA VAL A 322 -2.80 12.78 -12.04
C VAL A 322 -3.62 11.51 -11.80
N CYS A 323 -3.14 10.34 -12.22
CA CYS A 323 -3.84 9.07 -11.99
C CYS A 323 -4.08 8.83 -10.50
N HIS A 324 -3.09 9.11 -9.66
CA HIS A 324 -3.26 9.04 -8.20
C HIS A 324 -4.24 10.09 -7.69
N ALA A 325 -4.18 11.33 -8.16
CA ALA A 325 -5.05 12.43 -7.70
C ALA A 325 -6.53 12.29 -8.12
N GLN A 326 -6.80 11.60 -9.22
CA GLN A 326 -8.17 11.37 -9.71
C GLN A 326 -8.91 10.30 -8.91
N ALA A 327 -8.20 9.29 -8.43
CA ALA A 327 -8.80 8.21 -7.66
C ALA A 327 -9.31 8.72 -6.29
N ARG A 328 -10.52 8.32 -5.90
CA ARG A 328 -11.16 8.76 -4.64
C ARG A 328 -10.63 7.98 -3.44
N THR A 329 -10.37 6.69 -3.64
CA THR A 329 -9.75 5.78 -2.67
C THR A 329 -8.42 5.26 -3.21
N ALA A 330 -7.67 4.51 -2.39
CA ALA A 330 -6.42 3.90 -2.84
C ALA A 330 -6.68 2.79 -3.87
N GLU A 331 -7.77 2.05 -3.67
CA GLU A 331 -8.23 0.91 -4.45
C GLU A 331 -8.69 1.33 -5.86
N ASP A 332 -9.24 2.54 -6.00
CA ASP A 332 -9.69 3.10 -7.28
C ASP A 332 -8.52 3.55 -8.19
N THR A 333 -7.27 3.40 -7.76
CA THR A 333 -6.10 3.86 -8.54
C THR A 333 -5.91 2.98 -9.77
N ASP A 334 -5.89 3.60 -10.96
CA ASP A 334 -5.67 2.92 -12.24
C ASP A 334 -4.19 2.51 -12.43
N TRP A 335 -3.83 1.39 -11.81
CA TRP A 335 -2.48 0.81 -11.89
C TRP A 335 -2.08 0.35 -13.29
N PRO A 336 -2.94 -0.29 -14.10
CA PRO A 336 -2.59 -0.62 -15.50
C PRO A 336 -2.16 0.60 -16.30
N ARG A 337 -2.86 1.73 -16.17
CA ARG A 337 -2.48 2.99 -16.82
C ARG A 337 -1.15 3.53 -16.28
N ILE A 338 -0.94 3.50 -14.97
CA ILE A 338 0.32 3.95 -14.35
C ILE A 338 1.51 3.09 -14.83
N ALA A 339 1.35 1.78 -14.93
CA ALA A 339 2.37 0.88 -15.46
C ALA A 339 2.70 1.21 -16.94
N GLY A 340 1.68 1.48 -17.76
CA GLY A 340 1.87 1.94 -19.14
C GLY A 340 2.61 3.29 -19.24
N LEU A 341 2.31 4.24 -18.36
CA LEU A 341 2.99 5.53 -18.28
C LEU A 341 4.46 5.38 -17.85
N TYR A 342 4.75 4.54 -16.85
CA TYR A 342 6.13 4.23 -16.47
C TYR A 342 6.89 3.51 -17.58
N ALA A 343 6.24 2.63 -18.35
CA ALA A 343 6.87 1.99 -19.51
C ALA A 343 7.24 3.01 -20.60
N ALA A 344 6.38 4.02 -20.83
CA ALA A 344 6.70 5.14 -21.72
C ALA A 344 7.86 5.98 -21.18
N LEU A 345 7.83 6.32 -19.88
CA LEU A 345 8.87 7.10 -19.23
C LEU A 345 10.23 6.36 -19.24
N ALA A 346 10.25 5.05 -19.03
CA ALA A 346 11.46 4.24 -19.06
C ALA A 346 12.11 4.16 -20.46
N ARG A 347 11.32 4.30 -21.54
CA ARG A 347 11.87 4.42 -22.91
C ARG A 347 12.52 5.78 -23.15
N LEU A 348 11.95 6.84 -22.58
CA LEU A 348 12.44 8.21 -22.75
C LEU A 348 13.64 8.50 -21.83
N LEU A 349 13.58 8.02 -20.59
CA LEU A 349 14.55 8.25 -19.53
C LEU A 349 14.88 6.90 -18.84
N PRO A 350 15.79 6.09 -19.42
CA PRO A 350 16.08 4.72 -18.97
C PRO A 350 16.96 4.67 -17.72
N THR A 351 16.63 5.44 -16.68
CA THR A 351 17.36 5.45 -15.42
C THR A 351 16.95 4.30 -14.52
N ALA A 352 17.86 3.83 -13.66
CA ALA A 352 17.61 2.75 -12.72
C ALA A 352 16.46 3.09 -11.74
N VAL A 353 16.32 4.36 -11.34
CA VAL A 353 15.24 4.85 -10.48
C VAL A 353 13.87 4.78 -11.18
N VAL A 354 13.79 5.19 -12.46
CA VAL A 354 12.55 5.07 -13.25
C VAL A 354 12.14 3.62 -13.40
N ARG A 355 13.09 2.72 -13.66
CA ARG A 355 12.85 1.27 -13.76
C ARG A 355 12.40 0.67 -12.43
N LEU A 356 12.93 1.13 -11.30
CA LEU A 356 12.48 0.70 -9.98
C LEU A 356 11.02 1.14 -9.72
N ASN A 357 10.68 2.39 -10.06
CA ASN A 357 9.31 2.87 -9.94
C ASN A 357 8.35 2.12 -10.88
N GLN A 358 8.79 1.76 -12.09
CA GLN A 358 8.06 0.90 -13.01
C GLN A 358 7.79 -0.48 -12.39
N ALA A 359 8.79 -1.07 -11.72
CA ALA A 359 8.63 -2.37 -11.05
C ALA A 359 7.51 -2.33 -9.98
N VAL A 360 7.40 -1.23 -9.23
CA VAL A 360 6.28 -1.01 -8.30
C VAL A 360 4.95 -0.96 -9.04
N ALA A 361 4.85 -0.17 -10.11
CA ALA A 361 3.62 -0.02 -10.88
C ALA A 361 3.15 -1.34 -11.50
N VAL A 362 4.07 -2.11 -12.09
CA VAL A 362 3.80 -3.46 -12.62
C VAL A 362 3.40 -4.42 -11.50
N GLY A 363 4.08 -4.36 -10.35
CA GLY A 363 3.74 -5.16 -9.17
C GLY A 363 2.32 -4.93 -8.68
N MET A 364 1.81 -3.70 -8.80
CA MET A 364 0.44 -3.35 -8.43
C MET A 364 -0.59 -3.67 -9.51
N ALA A 365 -0.21 -3.62 -10.80
CA ALA A 365 -1.12 -3.87 -11.93
C ALA A 365 -1.26 -5.36 -12.27
N GLU A 366 -0.14 -6.09 -12.30
CA GLU A 366 -0.04 -7.48 -12.77
C GLU A 366 0.22 -8.47 -11.61
N GLY A 367 0.55 -7.95 -10.43
CA GLY A 367 0.76 -8.72 -9.21
C GLY A 367 2.21 -8.68 -8.69
N PRO A 368 2.42 -8.90 -7.38
CA PRO A 368 3.69 -8.61 -6.71
C PRO A 368 4.87 -9.44 -7.24
N ALA A 369 4.63 -10.63 -7.80
CA ALA A 369 5.66 -11.45 -8.41
C ALA A 369 6.27 -10.80 -9.67
N ALA A 370 5.44 -10.18 -10.52
CA ALA A 370 5.90 -9.50 -11.73
C ALA A 370 6.76 -8.27 -11.39
N GLY A 371 6.32 -7.49 -10.41
CA GLY A 371 7.10 -6.36 -9.89
C GLY A 371 8.43 -6.80 -9.27
N LEU A 372 8.42 -7.88 -8.48
CA LEU A 372 9.64 -8.38 -7.85
C LEU A 372 10.66 -8.87 -8.88
N ALA A 373 10.21 -9.57 -9.92
CA ALA A 373 11.08 -10.01 -11.01
C ALA A 373 11.81 -8.83 -11.67
N LEU A 374 11.12 -7.71 -11.91
CA LEU A 374 11.73 -6.49 -12.44
C LEU A 374 12.70 -5.86 -11.44
N ALA A 375 12.32 -5.74 -10.16
CA ALA A 375 13.18 -5.19 -9.11
C ALA A 375 14.46 -6.03 -8.90
N ASP A 376 14.38 -7.35 -9.02
CA ASP A 376 15.53 -8.24 -8.90
C ASP A 376 16.56 -8.02 -10.01
N THR A 377 16.15 -7.63 -11.22
CA THR A 377 17.10 -7.27 -12.30
C THR A 377 17.96 -6.05 -11.94
N LEU A 378 17.47 -5.19 -11.06
CA LEU A 378 18.12 -3.93 -10.66
C LEU A 378 19.12 -4.12 -9.52
N THR A 379 19.13 -5.28 -8.86
CA THR A 379 20.05 -5.57 -7.73
C THR A 379 21.52 -5.54 -8.11
N ARG A 380 21.83 -5.74 -9.40
CA ARG A 380 23.19 -5.71 -9.95
C ARG A 380 23.59 -4.32 -10.47
N ASP A 381 22.66 -3.36 -10.51
CA ASP A 381 22.94 -2.02 -11.01
C ASP A 381 23.76 -1.22 -9.97
N PRO A 382 24.98 -0.76 -10.32
CA PRO A 382 25.80 0.03 -9.41
C PRO A 382 25.11 1.29 -8.88
N ALA A 383 24.23 1.91 -9.67
CA ALA A 383 23.57 3.16 -9.30
C ALA A 383 22.58 3.00 -8.13
N LEU A 384 22.10 1.78 -7.87
CA LEU A 384 21.13 1.48 -6.81
C LEU A 384 21.73 0.73 -5.61
N ARG A 385 23.05 0.46 -5.61
CA ARG A 385 23.72 -0.31 -4.56
C ARG A 385 23.44 0.24 -3.15
N ASP A 386 23.54 1.56 -3.01
CA ASP A 386 23.34 2.28 -1.75
C ASP A 386 21.99 3.01 -1.68
N TYR A 387 21.07 2.70 -2.60
CA TYR A 387 19.77 3.34 -2.67
C TYR A 387 18.73 2.56 -1.85
N HIS A 388 18.38 3.08 -0.68
CA HIS A 388 17.53 2.39 0.30
C HIS A 388 16.14 1.99 -0.23
N LEU A 389 15.58 2.67 -1.24
CA LEU A 389 14.27 2.33 -1.79
C LEU A 389 14.27 1.02 -2.58
N LEU A 390 15.41 0.58 -3.14
CA LEU A 390 15.48 -0.71 -3.83
C LEU A 390 15.17 -1.89 -2.86
N PRO A 391 15.91 -2.07 -1.75
CA PRO A 391 15.55 -3.08 -0.76
C PRO A 391 14.18 -2.80 -0.11
N GLY A 392 13.79 -1.54 0.09
CA GLY A 392 12.45 -1.21 0.59
C GLY A 392 11.30 -1.70 -0.31
N VAL A 393 11.40 -1.50 -1.63
CA VAL A 393 10.43 -1.99 -2.62
C VAL A 393 10.42 -3.51 -2.68
N ARG A 394 11.59 -4.15 -2.70
CA ARG A 394 11.70 -5.62 -2.68
C ARG A 394 11.05 -6.19 -1.43
N GLY A 395 11.32 -5.59 -0.26
CA GLY A 395 10.68 -5.97 1.00
C GLY A 395 9.16 -5.91 0.94
N ASP A 396 8.56 -4.84 0.38
CA ASP A 396 7.10 -4.73 0.27
C ASP A 396 6.50 -5.78 -0.67
N LEU A 397 7.13 -6.03 -1.81
CA LEU A 397 6.70 -7.04 -2.78
C LEU A 397 6.83 -8.47 -2.22
N LEU A 398 7.93 -8.77 -1.51
CA LEU A 398 8.15 -10.04 -0.84
C LEU A 398 7.11 -10.29 0.26
N LEU A 399 6.80 -9.27 1.06
CA LEU A 399 5.79 -9.37 2.10
C LEU A 399 4.41 -9.69 1.52
N ARG A 400 4.03 -9.04 0.41
CA ARG A 400 2.77 -9.32 -0.32
C ARG A 400 2.70 -10.73 -0.91
N LEU A 401 3.86 -11.35 -1.17
CA LEU A 401 3.96 -12.75 -1.61
C LEU A 401 3.98 -13.74 -0.44
N GLY A 402 3.92 -13.28 0.81
CA GLY A 402 4.02 -14.12 2.00
C GLY A 402 5.45 -14.57 2.33
N ARG A 403 6.48 -13.98 1.71
CA ARG A 403 7.90 -14.30 1.93
C ARG A 403 8.47 -13.44 3.07
N GLY A 404 8.00 -13.71 4.29
CA GLY A 404 8.25 -12.88 5.48
C GLY A 404 9.74 -12.69 5.80
N GLU A 405 10.50 -13.76 6.01
CA GLU A 405 11.92 -13.66 6.38
C GLU A 405 12.76 -12.88 5.36
N GLU A 406 12.49 -13.07 4.07
CA GLU A 406 13.17 -12.32 3.01
C GLU A 406 12.77 -10.84 3.02
N ALA A 407 11.48 -10.54 3.24
CA ALA A 407 10.99 -9.18 3.37
C ALA A 407 11.64 -8.45 4.57
N ARG A 408 11.75 -9.12 5.71
CA ARG A 408 12.40 -8.58 6.92
C ARG A 408 13.84 -8.17 6.65
N ARG A 409 14.64 -9.06 6.05
CA ARG A 409 16.05 -8.78 5.69
C ARG A 409 16.19 -7.57 4.75
N GLU A 410 15.29 -7.45 3.78
CA GLU A 410 15.30 -6.32 2.86
C GLU A 410 14.88 -5.00 3.57
N PHE A 411 13.92 -5.03 4.50
CA PHE A 411 13.59 -3.84 5.31
C PHE A 411 14.73 -3.42 6.24
N GLU A 412 15.41 -4.37 6.88
CA GLU A 412 16.61 -4.10 7.69
C GLU A 412 17.72 -3.47 6.86
N ARG A 413 17.98 -4.02 5.66
CA ARG A 413 18.94 -3.45 4.72
C ARG A 413 18.54 -2.03 4.29
N ALA A 414 17.27 -1.80 4.01
CA ALA A 414 16.77 -0.48 3.67
C ALA A 414 16.98 0.52 4.82
N ALA A 415 16.71 0.11 6.06
CA ALA A 415 16.91 0.94 7.25
C ALA A 415 18.38 1.33 7.47
N LEU A 416 19.33 0.44 7.15
CA LEU A 416 20.76 0.72 7.23
C LEU A 416 21.22 1.76 6.18
N LEU A 417 20.59 1.80 5.01
CA LEU A 417 20.99 2.65 3.89
C LEU A 417 20.41 4.07 3.93
N THR A 418 19.24 4.27 4.55
CA THR A 418 18.66 5.63 4.64
C THR A 418 19.42 6.51 5.63
N ARG A 419 19.55 7.81 5.30
CA ARG A 419 20.13 8.85 6.15
C ARG A 419 19.07 9.70 6.86
N ASN A 420 17.79 9.45 6.60
CA ASN A 420 16.67 10.12 7.27
C ASN A 420 16.22 9.30 8.50
N ALA A 421 16.12 9.94 9.66
CA ALA A 421 15.81 9.25 10.92
C ALA A 421 14.38 8.68 10.95
N ALA A 422 13.41 9.42 10.40
CA ALA A 422 12.01 8.99 10.36
C ALA A 422 11.80 7.85 9.37
N GLU A 423 12.46 7.86 8.21
CA GLU A 423 12.46 6.72 7.27
C GLU A 423 13.11 5.48 7.88
N ARG A 424 14.25 5.64 8.57
CA ARG A 424 14.92 4.54 9.27
C ARG A 424 13.98 3.89 10.28
N ALA A 425 13.38 4.69 11.15
CA ALA A 425 12.45 4.20 12.17
C ALA A 425 11.23 3.50 11.54
N TYR A 426 10.72 4.02 10.42
CA TYR A 426 9.63 3.37 9.68
C TYR A 426 10.04 2.00 9.11
N LEU A 427 11.20 1.91 8.48
CA LEU A 427 11.72 0.67 7.89
C LEU A 427 12.06 -0.37 8.97
N THR A 428 12.62 0.05 10.11
CA THR A 428 12.85 -0.83 11.26
C THR A 428 11.54 -1.39 11.81
N ARG A 429 10.51 -0.55 12.05
CA ARG A 429 9.19 -1.04 12.47
C ARG A 429 8.55 -1.97 11.46
N ARG A 430 8.76 -1.71 10.16
CA ARG A 430 8.29 -2.59 9.08
C ARG A 430 8.95 -3.95 9.15
N ALA A 431 10.25 -4.02 9.46
CA ALA A 431 10.98 -5.27 9.66
C ALA A 431 10.50 -6.03 10.90
N GLU A 432 10.37 -5.34 12.04
CA GLU A 432 9.88 -5.91 13.31
C GLU A 432 8.43 -6.39 13.22
N GLY A 433 7.60 -5.71 12.41
CA GLY A 433 6.22 -6.08 12.17
C GLY A 433 6.02 -7.20 11.14
N VAL A 434 7.09 -7.74 10.54
CA VAL A 434 6.98 -8.93 9.68
C VAL A 434 6.85 -10.16 10.59
N PRO A 435 5.77 -10.95 10.47
CA PRO A 435 5.65 -12.20 11.21
C PRO A 435 6.85 -13.09 10.89
N THR A 436 7.62 -13.47 11.92
CA THR A 436 8.65 -14.49 11.78
C THR A 436 7.99 -15.85 11.59
N GLU A 437 8.70 -16.83 11.01
CA GLU A 437 8.21 -18.22 11.01
C GLU A 437 8.00 -18.77 12.44
N GLU A 438 8.63 -18.14 13.45
CA GLU A 438 8.44 -18.42 14.88
C GLU A 438 7.16 -17.76 15.47
N ASP A 439 6.69 -16.64 14.91
CA ASP A 439 5.46 -15.92 15.29
C ASP A 439 4.22 -16.31 14.47
N ALA A 440 4.37 -17.14 13.43
CA ALA A 440 3.23 -17.84 12.85
C ALA A 440 2.59 -18.67 13.97
N PRO A 441 1.26 -18.58 14.23
CA PRO A 441 0.64 -19.42 15.25
C PRO A 441 1.01 -20.85 14.90
N ALA A 442 1.80 -21.49 15.78
CA ALA A 442 2.33 -22.82 15.55
C ALA A 442 1.17 -23.68 15.05
N ARG A 443 1.24 -24.10 13.77
CA ARG A 443 0.10 -24.70 13.08
C ARG A 443 -0.53 -25.69 14.03
N THR A 444 -1.79 -25.44 14.38
CA THR A 444 -2.38 -26.24 15.45
C THR A 444 -2.63 -27.66 14.92
N PHE A 445 -2.66 -28.63 15.82
CA PHE A 445 -3.01 -30.00 15.46
C PHE A 445 -4.38 -30.06 14.74
N GLY A 446 -5.31 -29.17 15.11
CA GLY A 446 -6.54 -28.89 14.39
C GLY A 446 -6.28 -28.55 12.92
N GLU A 447 -5.63 -27.42 12.63
CA GLU A 447 -5.39 -26.95 11.27
C GLU A 447 -4.58 -27.93 10.41
N ALA A 448 -3.63 -28.65 11.02
CA ALA A 448 -2.84 -29.68 10.36
C ALA A 448 -3.70 -30.86 9.89
N VAL A 449 -4.64 -31.32 10.73
CA VAL A 449 -5.55 -32.41 10.37
C VAL A 449 -6.55 -31.98 9.28
N ASP A 450 -6.99 -30.72 9.24
CA ASP A 450 -7.97 -30.27 8.22
C ASP A 450 -7.31 -30.24 6.84
N ALA A 451 -6.10 -29.70 6.77
CA ALA A 451 -5.31 -29.73 5.54
C ALA A 451 -4.87 -31.15 5.14
N PHE A 452 -4.58 -32.02 6.12
CA PHE A 452 -4.27 -33.42 5.84
C PHE A 452 -5.43 -34.10 5.11
N LEU A 453 -6.67 -33.88 5.56
CA LEU A 453 -7.88 -34.50 5.02
C LEU A 453 -8.38 -33.86 3.72
N ALA A 454 -8.05 -32.59 3.47
CA ALA A 454 -8.44 -31.84 2.28
C ALA A 454 -7.58 -32.12 1.04
N ARG A 455 -6.60 -33.04 1.09
CA ARG A 455 -5.71 -33.33 -0.04
C ARG A 455 -6.44 -34.06 -1.18
N ASP A 456 -6.10 -33.71 -2.42
CA ASP A 456 -6.71 -34.32 -3.63
C ASP A 456 -6.34 -35.80 -3.88
N ARG A 457 -5.38 -36.34 -3.12
CA ARG A 457 -4.83 -37.70 -3.31
C ARG A 457 -5.46 -38.79 -2.43
N LEU A 458 -6.49 -38.49 -1.62
CA LEU A 458 -7.16 -39.51 -0.78
C LEU A 458 -8.51 -39.92 -1.37
N ALA A 459 -8.75 -41.23 -1.48
CA ALA A 459 -10.07 -41.74 -1.85
C ALA A 459 -11.13 -41.36 -0.78
N PRO A 460 -12.40 -41.08 -1.15
CA PRO A 460 -13.44 -40.67 -0.21
C PRO A 460 -13.70 -41.66 0.94
N ALA A 461 -13.43 -42.96 0.74
CA ALA A 461 -13.49 -43.96 1.80
C ALA A 461 -12.34 -43.81 2.83
N THR A 462 -11.14 -43.48 2.36
CA THR A 462 -9.96 -43.25 3.19
C THR A 462 -10.09 -41.96 3.99
N ILE A 463 -10.60 -40.89 3.37
CA ILE A 463 -10.88 -39.61 4.07
C ILE A 463 -11.81 -39.86 5.25
N ARG A 464 -12.92 -40.59 5.05
CA ARG A 464 -13.86 -40.91 6.15
C ARG A 464 -13.19 -41.71 7.27
N SER A 465 -12.36 -42.69 6.93
CA SER A 465 -11.64 -43.51 7.93
C SER A 465 -10.57 -42.72 8.70
N TYR A 466 -9.81 -41.87 8.01
CA TYR A 466 -8.77 -41.04 8.61
C TYR A 466 -9.38 -39.91 9.44
N GLN A 467 -10.45 -39.29 8.94
CA GLN A 467 -11.21 -38.27 9.65
C GLN A 467 -11.75 -38.79 10.98
N GLN A 468 -12.29 -40.01 11.02
CA GLN A 468 -12.76 -40.60 12.28
C GLN A 468 -11.63 -40.72 13.32
N THR A 469 -10.44 -41.13 12.89
CA THR A 469 -9.28 -41.31 13.78
C THR A 469 -8.74 -39.98 14.26
N LEU A 470 -8.47 -39.06 13.33
CA LEU A 470 -7.84 -37.78 13.63
C LEU A 470 -8.80 -36.83 14.37
N TRP A 471 -10.11 -36.91 14.13
CA TRP A 471 -11.11 -36.17 14.90
C TRP A 471 -11.17 -36.63 16.36
N ARG A 472 -11.07 -37.94 16.62
CA ARG A 472 -10.98 -38.46 18.00
C ARG A 472 -9.70 -38.01 18.70
N LEU A 473 -8.57 -38.04 18.00
CA LEU A 473 -7.32 -37.51 18.54
C LEU A 473 -7.41 -36.01 18.81
N ARG A 474 -8.12 -35.23 17.99
CA ARG A 474 -8.36 -33.78 18.24
C ARG A 474 -9.11 -33.53 19.53
N LEU A 475 -10.05 -34.41 19.88
CA LEU A 475 -10.78 -34.30 21.14
C LEU A 475 -9.89 -34.61 22.35
N SER A 476 -9.03 -35.63 22.23
CA SER A 476 -8.16 -36.05 23.35
C SER A 476 -6.95 -35.14 23.54
N LEU A 477 -6.34 -34.65 22.46
CA LEU A 477 -5.11 -33.85 22.48
C LEU A 477 -5.38 -32.33 22.45
N GLY A 478 -6.59 -31.93 22.08
CA GLY A 478 -6.98 -30.54 21.89
C GLY A 478 -6.68 -30.02 20.48
N VAL A 479 -7.64 -29.31 19.89
CA VAL A 479 -7.49 -28.72 18.54
C VAL A 479 -6.45 -27.60 18.49
N GLY A 480 -6.22 -26.91 19.61
CA GLY A 480 -5.25 -25.82 19.73
C GLY A 480 -3.85 -26.26 20.13
N LEU A 481 -3.58 -27.57 20.24
CA LEU A 481 -2.24 -28.06 20.55
C LEU A 481 -1.28 -27.65 19.42
N PRO A 482 -0.16 -26.97 19.71
CA PRO A 482 0.87 -26.70 18.70
C PRO A 482 1.35 -28.01 18.07
N LEU A 483 1.37 -28.12 16.74
CA LEU A 483 1.79 -29.36 16.07
C LEU A 483 3.22 -29.76 16.44
N ALA A 484 4.11 -28.79 16.71
CA ALA A 484 5.47 -29.03 17.18
C ALA A 484 5.54 -29.71 18.56
N SER A 485 4.49 -29.60 19.37
CA SER A 485 4.38 -30.24 20.70
C SER A 485 3.73 -31.63 20.66
N LEU A 486 3.43 -32.15 19.47
CA LEU A 486 2.86 -33.48 19.28
C LEU A 486 3.97 -34.54 19.39
N SER A 487 4.00 -35.28 20.50
CA SER A 487 4.94 -36.38 20.72
C SER A 487 4.30 -37.76 20.48
N PRO A 488 5.08 -38.79 20.09
CA PRO A 488 4.57 -40.15 19.95
C PRO A 488 3.89 -40.69 21.22
N ASP A 489 4.43 -40.38 22.40
CA ASP A 489 3.87 -40.84 23.68
C ASP A 489 2.47 -40.27 23.93
N ARG A 490 2.29 -38.96 23.72
CA ARG A 490 0.97 -38.31 23.87
C ARG A 490 -0.04 -38.87 22.88
N VAL A 491 0.38 -39.13 21.64
CA VAL A 491 -0.47 -39.74 20.62
C VAL A 491 -0.83 -41.18 21.01
N ALA A 492 0.12 -41.96 21.52
CA ALA A 492 -0.10 -43.32 21.99
C ALA A 492 -1.09 -43.36 23.17
N ASP A 493 -0.92 -42.50 24.17
CA ASP A 493 -1.84 -42.41 25.32
C ASP A 493 -3.28 -42.10 24.85
N ALA A 494 -3.45 -41.06 24.03
CA ALA A 494 -4.74 -40.69 23.46
C ALA A 494 -5.36 -41.80 22.58
N PHE A 495 -4.49 -42.57 21.91
CA PHE A 495 -4.88 -43.70 21.07
C PHE A 495 -5.35 -44.90 21.89
N HIS A 496 -4.58 -45.31 22.90
CA HIS A 496 -4.95 -46.38 23.81
C HIS A 496 -6.26 -46.04 24.55
N MET A 497 -6.39 -44.83 25.10
CA MET A 497 -7.65 -44.38 25.74
C MET A 497 -8.88 -44.51 24.83
N SER A 498 -8.70 -44.37 23.52
CA SER A 498 -9.80 -44.38 22.56
C SER A 498 -10.11 -45.76 21.97
N TRP A 499 -9.12 -46.64 21.85
CA TRP A 499 -9.21 -47.85 21.03
C TRP A 499 -8.66 -49.13 21.66
N ASP A 500 -8.21 -49.13 22.92
CA ASP A 500 -7.57 -50.31 23.53
C ASP A 500 -8.45 -51.57 23.52
N GLY A 501 -9.77 -51.41 23.68
CA GLY A 501 -10.75 -52.51 23.63
C GLY A 501 -11.23 -52.91 22.22
N THR A 502 -10.65 -52.38 21.14
CA THR A 502 -11.12 -52.68 19.78
C THR A 502 -10.47 -53.91 19.14
N ALA A 503 -11.23 -54.57 18.25
CA ALA A 503 -10.75 -55.71 17.46
C ALA A 503 -9.50 -55.35 16.62
N ALA A 504 -8.60 -56.32 16.42
CA ALA A 504 -7.29 -56.12 15.78
C ALA A 504 -7.36 -55.44 14.40
N ALA A 505 -8.38 -55.76 13.59
CA ALA A 505 -8.58 -55.14 12.28
C ALA A 505 -8.96 -53.64 12.37
N THR A 506 -9.69 -53.24 13.41
CA THR A 506 -10.08 -51.84 13.67
C THR A 506 -8.92 -51.07 14.26
N TRP A 507 -8.20 -51.68 15.21
CA TRP A 507 -6.96 -51.16 15.80
C TRP A 507 -5.94 -50.77 14.73
N ASN A 508 -5.60 -51.71 13.83
CA ASN A 508 -4.62 -51.48 12.77
C ASN A 508 -5.05 -50.40 11.77
N ARG A 509 -6.36 -50.23 11.55
CA ARG A 509 -6.90 -49.19 10.67
C ARG A 509 -6.70 -47.78 11.24
N HIS A 510 -6.95 -47.62 12.55
CA HIS A 510 -6.70 -46.36 13.25
C HIS A 510 -5.19 -46.06 13.31
N ARG A 511 -4.36 -47.08 13.59
CA ARG A 511 -2.89 -46.96 13.56
C ARG A 511 -2.39 -46.48 12.19
N ALA A 512 -2.93 -47.02 11.10
CA ALA A 512 -2.57 -46.60 9.74
C ALA A 512 -2.90 -45.12 9.46
N ALA A 513 -3.98 -44.59 10.05
CA ALA A 513 -4.31 -43.16 9.93
C ALA A 513 -3.31 -42.26 10.66
N VAL A 514 -2.87 -42.66 11.87
CA VAL A 514 -1.83 -41.94 12.64
C VAL A 514 -0.50 -41.94 11.90
N ARG A 515 -0.09 -43.10 11.37
CA ARG A 515 1.14 -43.23 10.58
C ARG A 515 1.10 -42.38 9.31
N ALA A 516 -0.01 -42.40 8.58
CA ALA A 516 -0.17 -41.60 7.37
C ALA A 516 -0.15 -40.10 7.67
N PHE A 517 -0.76 -39.69 8.79
CA PHE A 517 -0.72 -38.31 9.27
C PHE A 517 0.70 -37.86 9.62
N GLY A 518 1.42 -38.63 10.44
CA GLY A 518 2.81 -38.32 10.82
C GLY A 518 3.77 -38.28 9.64
N ALA A 519 3.61 -39.18 8.66
CA ALA A 519 4.40 -39.15 7.43
C ALA A 519 4.17 -37.86 6.61
N TRP A 520 2.95 -37.30 6.64
CA TRP A 520 2.63 -36.07 5.92
C TRP A 520 3.08 -34.81 6.65
N THR A 521 3.04 -34.78 7.98
CA THR A 521 3.52 -33.64 8.78
C THR A 521 5.05 -33.61 8.93
N HIS A 522 5.79 -34.48 8.23
CA HIS A 522 7.22 -34.69 8.43
C HIS A 522 7.60 -35.03 9.88
N THR A 523 6.69 -35.71 10.59
CA THR A 523 6.88 -36.23 11.96
C THR A 523 6.80 -37.77 11.92
N PRO A 524 7.78 -38.45 11.27
CA PRO A 524 7.75 -39.90 11.18
C PRO A 524 7.86 -40.53 12.59
N GLY A 525 7.11 -41.61 12.82
CA GLY A 525 7.16 -42.33 14.09
C GLY A 525 6.11 -41.91 15.12
N LEU A 526 5.09 -41.13 14.77
CA LEU A 526 3.94 -40.89 15.67
C LEU A 526 3.19 -42.16 16.10
N ASP A 527 3.35 -43.27 15.37
CA ASP A 527 2.76 -44.57 15.68
C ASP A 527 3.70 -45.54 16.43
N THR A 528 4.89 -45.10 16.87
CA THR A 528 5.88 -45.97 17.56
C THR A 528 5.35 -46.57 18.85
N GLY A 529 4.59 -45.80 19.64
CA GLY A 529 3.93 -46.28 20.86
C GLY A 529 2.65 -47.11 20.63
N ILE A 530 2.28 -47.39 19.37
CA ILE A 530 1.05 -48.10 19.01
C ILE A 530 1.43 -49.37 18.23
N PRO A 531 1.70 -50.52 18.88
CA PRO A 531 2.11 -51.74 18.19
C PRO A 531 0.97 -52.31 17.32
N PRO A 532 1.26 -52.92 16.14
CA PRO A 532 0.24 -53.58 15.33
C PRO A 532 -0.32 -54.82 16.04
N ARG A 533 -1.62 -55.08 15.92
CA ARG A 533 -2.26 -56.29 16.47
C ARG A 533 -2.43 -57.36 15.37
N PRO A 534 -2.09 -58.63 15.62
CA PRO A 534 -2.26 -59.68 14.62
C PRO A 534 -3.75 -59.91 14.30
N VAL A 535 -4.06 -60.08 13.00
CA VAL A 535 -5.42 -60.42 12.55
C VAL A 535 -5.39 -61.86 12.07
N GLU A 536 -6.10 -62.75 12.75
CA GLU A 536 -6.28 -64.13 12.28
C GLU A 536 -7.08 -64.13 10.98
N ARG A 537 -6.46 -64.57 9.88
CA ARG A 537 -7.19 -64.90 8.65
C ARG A 537 -7.90 -66.23 8.89
N ARG A 538 -9.24 -66.22 8.86
CA ARG A 538 -10.01 -67.45 8.67
C ARG A 538 -9.69 -68.02 7.29
N THR A 539 -8.77 -68.99 7.24
CA THR A 539 -8.61 -69.94 6.14
C THR A 539 -9.50 -71.14 6.41
N GLY A 540 -10.41 -71.47 5.50
CA GLY A 540 -11.14 -72.74 5.50
C GLY A 540 -12.57 -72.67 4.95
N ALA A 541 -12.71 -72.81 3.64
CA ALA A 541 -13.79 -73.56 3.00
C ALA A 541 -13.40 -73.81 1.53
N GLU A 542 -13.05 -75.06 1.22
CA GLU A 542 -12.85 -75.56 -0.15
C GLU A 542 -14.15 -75.46 -0.98
N PRO A 543 -14.06 -75.31 -2.32
CA PRO A 543 -15.22 -75.33 -3.20
C PRO A 543 -15.54 -76.77 -3.67
N ALA A 544 -16.80 -77.17 -3.52
CA ALA A 544 -17.38 -78.37 -4.14
C ALA A 544 -18.71 -78.01 -4.85
N PRO A 545 -19.13 -78.74 -5.90
CA PRO A 545 -19.44 -78.15 -7.20
C PRO A 545 -20.95 -77.98 -7.51
N ALA A 546 -21.18 -77.37 -8.69
CA ALA A 546 -22.46 -76.96 -9.25
C ALA A 546 -23.52 -78.06 -9.41
N ALA A 547 -24.77 -77.73 -9.08
CA ALA A 547 -25.98 -78.34 -9.66
C ALA A 547 -27.17 -77.35 -9.62
N SER A 548 -27.65 -77.02 -10.82
CA SER A 548 -29.06 -76.95 -11.27
C SER A 548 -30.16 -76.44 -10.33
N GLY A 549 -30.88 -75.39 -10.75
CA GLY A 549 -32.22 -75.04 -10.23
C GLY A 549 -33.30 -76.05 -10.68
N PRO A 550 -34.62 -75.73 -10.71
CA PRO A 550 -35.33 -74.50 -10.31
C PRO A 550 -36.66 -74.79 -9.53
N ALA A 551 -37.55 -73.79 -9.48
CA ALA A 551 -39.00 -73.87 -9.22
C ALA A 551 -39.45 -73.96 -7.75
N ALA A 552 -40.60 -73.45 -7.33
CA ALA A 552 -41.59 -72.47 -7.81
C ALA A 552 -42.63 -72.37 -6.67
N SER A 553 -43.41 -71.27 -6.63
CA SER A 553 -44.75 -71.17 -6.01
C SER A 553 -44.83 -71.46 -4.49
N GLY A 554 -45.00 -70.49 -3.59
CA GLY A 554 -46.22 -69.67 -3.40
C GLY A 554 -47.28 -70.44 -2.57
N PRO A 555 -48.30 -69.83 -1.94
CA PRO A 555 -48.54 -68.42 -1.60
C PRO A 555 -49.05 -68.21 -0.15
N ALA A 556 -49.33 -66.94 0.21
CA ALA A 556 -50.41 -66.47 1.12
C ALA A 556 -50.49 -67.01 2.57
N ALA A 557 -50.94 -66.31 3.59
CA ALA A 557 -51.32 -64.93 3.87
C ALA A 557 -51.66 -64.89 5.38
N SER A 558 -51.68 -63.68 5.94
CA SER A 558 -52.55 -63.26 7.06
C SER A 558 -52.36 -63.84 8.48
N GLY A 559 -51.67 -63.04 9.30
CA GLY A 559 -52.13 -62.60 10.64
C GLY A 559 -51.50 -63.29 11.86
N PRO A 560 -51.58 -62.69 13.07
CA PRO A 560 -51.77 -61.28 13.44
C PRO A 560 -50.59 -60.71 14.23
N ALA A 561 -50.64 -59.39 14.44
CA ALA A 561 -49.77 -58.64 15.35
C ALA A 561 -49.77 -59.25 16.77
N ALA A 562 -48.62 -59.77 17.19
CA ALA A 562 -48.36 -60.04 18.60
C ALA A 562 -48.08 -58.71 19.30
N SER A 563 -49.17 -58.10 19.76
CA SER A 563 -49.20 -57.06 20.78
C SER A 563 -48.73 -57.66 22.11
N GLY A 564 -47.43 -57.63 22.39
CA GLY A 564 -46.89 -57.89 23.72
C GLY A 564 -46.83 -56.58 24.52
N PRO A 565 -47.19 -56.56 25.81
CA PRO A 565 -47.31 -55.33 26.60
C PRO A 565 -45.91 -54.81 26.92
N ALA A 566 -45.43 -53.86 26.13
CA ALA A 566 -44.27 -53.07 26.55
C ALA A 566 -44.76 -52.09 27.61
N ALA A 567 -44.41 -52.39 28.85
CA ALA A 567 -44.65 -51.62 30.05
C ALA A 567 -44.69 -50.11 29.78
N SER A 568 -45.85 -49.52 30.04
CA SER A 568 -46.02 -48.09 30.25
C SER A 568 -45.26 -47.72 31.52
N GLY A 569 -43.96 -47.49 31.42
CA GLY A 569 -43.23 -46.78 32.46
C GLY A 569 -43.87 -45.40 32.69
N PRO A 570 -43.77 -44.83 33.90
CA PRO A 570 -44.35 -43.52 34.18
C PRO A 570 -43.84 -42.51 33.15
N ALA A 571 -44.76 -41.67 32.64
CA ALA A 571 -44.41 -40.60 31.71
C ALA A 571 -43.30 -39.75 32.35
N GLN A 572 -42.15 -39.67 31.68
CA GLN A 572 -41.04 -38.86 32.17
C GLN A 572 -41.48 -37.39 32.22
N PRO A 573 -41.04 -36.57 33.20
CA PRO A 573 -41.56 -35.21 33.42
C PRO A 573 -41.54 -34.31 32.17
N TRP A 574 -40.49 -34.44 31.36
CA TRP A 574 -40.32 -33.70 30.10
C TRP A 574 -41.34 -34.08 29.01
N GLU A 575 -42.03 -35.22 29.13
CA GLU A 575 -43.06 -35.65 28.17
C GLU A 575 -44.33 -34.80 28.21
N THR A 576 -44.51 -34.02 29.28
CA THR A 576 -45.65 -33.10 29.47
C THR A 576 -45.21 -31.64 29.40
N GLU A 577 -44.05 -31.30 29.95
CA GLU A 577 -43.60 -29.91 30.12
C GLU A 577 -42.79 -29.33 28.94
N ALA A 578 -42.19 -30.16 28.09
CA ALA A 578 -41.38 -29.65 26.99
C ALA A 578 -42.23 -29.09 25.82
N PRO A 579 -41.69 -28.20 24.99
CA PRO A 579 -42.39 -27.70 23.80
C PRO A 579 -42.78 -28.83 22.84
N LEU A 580 -43.93 -28.69 22.15
CA LEU A 580 -44.48 -29.70 21.24
C LEU A 580 -43.44 -30.27 20.26
N ARG A 581 -42.65 -29.41 19.60
CA ARG A 581 -41.58 -29.82 18.68
C ARG A 581 -40.60 -30.80 19.32
N ASP A 582 -40.17 -30.49 20.53
CA ASP A 582 -39.09 -31.20 21.22
C ASP A 582 -39.61 -32.54 21.75
N ARG A 583 -40.83 -32.55 22.32
CA ARG A 583 -41.56 -33.77 22.69
C ARG A 583 -41.75 -34.71 21.50
N THR A 584 -42.17 -34.19 20.35
CA THR A 584 -42.38 -34.99 19.13
C THR A 584 -41.05 -35.59 18.64
N LEU A 585 -39.96 -34.82 18.65
CA LEU A 585 -38.64 -35.28 18.24
C LEU A 585 -38.14 -36.43 19.13
N TRP A 586 -38.20 -36.25 20.44
CA TRP A 586 -37.71 -37.24 21.40
C TRP A 586 -38.55 -38.51 21.41
N THR A 587 -39.88 -38.38 21.31
CA THR A 587 -40.78 -39.54 21.23
C THR A 587 -40.54 -40.32 19.94
N LEU A 588 -40.36 -39.64 18.81
CA LEU A 588 -40.06 -40.28 17.52
C LEU A 588 -38.72 -41.02 17.57
N LEU A 589 -37.68 -40.45 18.18
CA LEU A 589 -36.37 -41.11 18.33
C LEU A 589 -36.47 -42.39 19.17
N ARG A 590 -37.21 -42.35 20.27
CA ARG A 590 -37.39 -43.48 21.17
C ARG A 590 -38.24 -44.60 20.56
N GLU A 591 -39.29 -44.25 19.82
CA GLU A 591 -40.18 -45.23 19.20
C GLU A 591 -39.56 -45.89 17.96
N SER A 592 -38.87 -45.10 17.13
CA SER A 592 -38.30 -45.58 15.87
C SER A 592 -36.94 -46.24 16.00
N GLY A 593 -36.16 -45.91 17.04
CA GLY A 593 -34.74 -46.29 17.14
C GLY A 593 -33.86 -45.70 16.02
N ALA A 594 -34.40 -44.80 15.20
CA ALA A 594 -33.68 -44.20 14.09
C ALA A 594 -32.57 -43.27 14.57
N THR A 595 -31.59 -43.00 13.72
CA THR A 595 -30.53 -42.05 14.07
C THR A 595 -31.10 -40.63 14.14
N VAL A 596 -30.59 -39.84 15.08
CA VAL A 596 -30.96 -38.42 15.24
C VAL A 596 -30.83 -37.66 13.92
N THR A 597 -29.75 -37.88 13.19
CA THR A 597 -29.54 -37.28 11.87
C THR A 597 -30.60 -37.69 10.85
N ALA A 598 -31.07 -38.94 10.87
CA ALA A 598 -32.11 -39.40 9.96
C ALA A 598 -33.46 -38.76 10.29
N VAL A 599 -33.81 -38.62 11.58
CA VAL A 599 -35.05 -38.00 12.03
C VAL A 599 -35.04 -36.49 11.78
N LEU A 600 -33.95 -35.78 12.08
CA LEU A 600 -33.83 -34.34 11.81
C LEU A 600 -33.83 -34.01 10.32
N ALA A 601 -33.39 -34.95 9.47
CA ALA A 601 -33.40 -34.77 8.02
C ALA A 601 -34.78 -34.97 7.37
N LEU A 602 -35.78 -35.49 8.09
CA LEU A 602 -37.12 -35.71 7.53
C LEU A 602 -37.76 -34.40 7.06
N ASN A 603 -38.38 -34.45 5.88
CA ASN A 603 -39.31 -33.44 5.43
C ASN A 603 -40.75 -33.96 5.50
N VAL A 604 -41.71 -33.03 5.51
CA VAL A 604 -43.14 -33.37 5.65
C VAL A 604 -43.62 -34.24 4.49
N GLN A 605 -43.12 -34.00 3.28
CA GLN A 605 -43.43 -34.81 2.10
C GLN A 605 -42.87 -36.24 2.14
N ASP A 606 -41.96 -36.53 3.08
CA ASP A 606 -41.39 -37.87 3.24
C ASP A 606 -42.21 -38.75 4.20
N LEU A 607 -43.23 -38.18 4.85
CA LEU A 607 -44.09 -38.86 5.82
C LEU A 607 -45.28 -39.55 5.14
N ASP A 608 -45.59 -40.77 5.59
CA ASP A 608 -46.79 -41.54 5.27
C ASP A 608 -47.55 -41.78 6.60
N PRO A 609 -48.42 -40.83 7.02
CA PRO A 609 -49.07 -40.90 8.32
C PRO A 609 -50.05 -42.06 8.46
N ALA A 610 -50.65 -42.53 7.36
CA ALA A 610 -51.60 -43.65 7.35
C ALA A 610 -50.90 -44.95 7.75
N GLU A 611 -49.70 -45.18 7.21
CA GLU A 611 -48.87 -46.36 7.48
C GLU A 611 -47.85 -46.14 8.62
N ARG A 612 -47.90 -44.97 9.29
CA ARG A 612 -47.01 -44.55 10.40
C ARG A 612 -45.53 -44.74 10.10
N ARG A 613 -45.11 -44.32 8.91
CA ARG A 613 -43.74 -44.48 8.42
C ARG A 613 -43.25 -43.26 7.65
N ALA A 614 -41.94 -43.07 7.59
CA ALA A 614 -41.30 -42.02 6.79
C ALA A 614 -40.14 -42.57 5.99
N ARG A 615 -40.00 -42.07 4.77
CA ARG A 615 -38.89 -42.46 3.89
C ARG A 615 -37.63 -41.72 4.32
N ARG A 616 -36.55 -42.45 4.58
CA ARG A 616 -35.27 -41.83 4.94
C ARG A 616 -34.71 -41.03 3.76
N PRO A 617 -34.34 -39.76 3.93
CA PRO A 617 -33.75 -38.95 2.87
C PRO A 617 -32.38 -39.51 2.45
N ASN A 618 -32.17 -39.64 1.14
CA ASN A 618 -31.13 -40.45 0.54
C ASN A 618 -29.78 -39.72 0.50
N ARG A 619 -28.91 -39.96 1.48
CA ARG A 619 -27.45 -39.71 1.37
C ARG A 619 -26.71 -41.03 1.58
N GLY A 620 -26.67 -41.83 0.51
CA GLY A 620 -25.69 -42.88 0.27
C GLY A 620 -25.61 -44.01 1.30
N THR A 621 -26.56 -44.95 1.27
CA THR A 621 -26.33 -46.43 1.33
C THR A 621 -27.69 -47.16 1.42
N ARG A 622 -27.98 -47.99 0.40
CA ARG A 622 -29.19 -48.82 0.14
C ARG A 622 -30.54 -48.07 0.06
N PRO A 623 -31.37 -48.31 -0.98
CA PRO A 623 -32.75 -47.82 -0.99
C PRO A 623 -33.59 -48.62 0.03
N GLY A 624 -34.36 -47.92 0.89
CA GLY A 624 -35.57 -48.51 1.50
C GLY A 624 -35.62 -48.70 3.03
N ALA A 625 -34.80 -48.04 3.85
CA ALA A 625 -35.04 -48.07 5.30
C ALA A 625 -36.14 -47.05 5.70
N TRP A 626 -37.32 -47.54 6.07
CA TRP A 626 -38.41 -46.73 6.61
C TRP A 626 -38.20 -46.44 8.09
N ILE A 627 -38.50 -45.22 8.52
CA ILE A 627 -38.59 -44.85 9.94
C ILE A 627 -40.04 -45.07 10.35
N THR A 628 -40.33 -46.05 11.19
CA THR A 628 -41.70 -46.32 11.68
C THR A 628 -41.89 -45.80 13.10
N TRP A 629 -43.13 -45.46 13.46
CA TRP A 629 -43.47 -44.98 14.81
C TRP A 629 -44.83 -45.51 15.30
N ARG A 630 -45.14 -45.31 16.58
CA ARG A 630 -46.36 -45.80 17.23
C ARG A 630 -47.41 -44.67 17.37
N SER A 631 -48.57 -45.00 17.93
CA SER A 631 -49.74 -44.11 18.01
C SER A 631 -49.45 -42.76 18.68
N ARG A 632 -48.52 -42.70 19.65
CA ARG A 632 -48.19 -41.46 20.37
C ARG A 632 -47.46 -40.45 19.48
N THR A 633 -46.45 -40.90 18.75
CA THR A 633 -45.76 -40.05 17.76
C THR A 633 -46.72 -39.62 16.63
N ALA A 634 -47.68 -40.47 16.25
CA ALA A 634 -48.67 -40.11 15.23
C ALA A 634 -49.54 -38.91 15.65
N ALA A 635 -50.04 -38.90 16.90
CA ALA A 635 -50.81 -37.76 17.42
C ALA A 635 -49.97 -36.47 17.50
N LEU A 636 -48.74 -36.58 18.03
CA LEU A 636 -47.83 -35.44 18.17
C LEU A 636 -47.33 -34.89 16.83
N LEU A 637 -47.13 -35.74 15.82
CA LEU A 637 -46.79 -35.31 14.47
C LEU A 637 -47.96 -34.60 13.81
N ALA A 638 -49.19 -35.09 13.94
CA ALA A 638 -50.36 -34.42 13.38
C ALA A 638 -50.51 -32.99 13.92
N GLU A 639 -50.33 -32.81 15.24
CA GLU A 639 -50.36 -31.50 15.89
C GLU A 639 -49.17 -30.61 15.48
N LEU A 640 -47.95 -31.16 15.43
CA LEU A 640 -46.74 -30.40 15.07
C LEU A 640 -46.74 -29.92 13.61
N LEU A 641 -47.34 -30.70 12.71
CA LEU A 641 -47.38 -30.38 11.30
C LEU A 641 -48.39 -29.29 10.99
N ASP A 642 -49.50 -29.19 11.74
CA ASP A 642 -50.53 -28.15 11.58
C ASP A 642 -50.91 -27.90 10.10
N GLY A 643 -51.23 -28.98 9.37
CA GLY A 643 -51.59 -28.92 7.96
C GLY A 643 -50.47 -28.57 6.97
N ARG A 644 -49.20 -28.48 7.42
CA ARG A 644 -48.05 -28.33 6.51
C ARG A 644 -47.92 -29.55 5.59
N THR A 645 -47.61 -29.31 4.31
CA THR A 645 -47.45 -30.36 3.29
C THR A 645 -46.01 -30.49 2.75
N ARG A 646 -45.13 -29.51 3.01
CA ARG A 646 -43.74 -29.50 2.52
C ARG A 646 -42.76 -28.80 3.49
N GLY A 647 -41.47 -29.16 3.38
CA GLY A 647 -40.34 -28.57 4.13
C GLY A 647 -39.93 -29.41 5.36
N PRO A 648 -39.00 -28.93 6.20
CA PRO A 648 -38.51 -29.70 7.34
C PRO A 648 -39.59 -29.97 8.40
N VAL A 649 -39.60 -31.19 8.95
CA VAL A 649 -40.53 -31.56 10.04
C VAL A 649 -40.24 -30.73 11.30
N PHE A 650 -38.96 -30.68 11.70
CA PHE A 650 -38.48 -29.96 12.89
C PHE A 650 -37.82 -28.63 12.51
N LEU A 651 -38.40 -27.52 12.97
CA LEU A 651 -37.95 -26.16 12.65
C LEU A 651 -37.19 -25.51 13.80
N ALA A 652 -36.21 -24.66 13.45
CA ALA A 652 -35.54 -23.78 14.41
C ALA A 652 -36.48 -22.69 14.95
N ASP A 653 -36.15 -22.12 16.11
CA ASP A 653 -36.99 -21.09 16.77
C ASP A 653 -37.00 -19.76 16.00
N ARG A 654 -35.89 -19.42 15.33
CA ARG A 654 -35.67 -18.15 14.63
C ARG A 654 -35.48 -18.38 13.13
N ARG A 655 -35.82 -17.36 12.33
CA ARG A 655 -35.50 -17.34 10.90
C ARG A 655 -33.98 -17.20 10.72
N PRO A 656 -33.38 -17.86 9.71
CA PRO A 656 -31.98 -17.65 9.40
C PRO A 656 -31.74 -16.19 8.99
N GLY A 657 -30.61 -15.60 9.41
CA GLY A 657 -30.22 -14.27 8.97
C GLY A 657 -29.92 -14.22 7.45
N PRO A 658 -29.85 -13.03 6.83
CA PRO A 658 -29.81 -12.88 5.37
C PRO A 658 -28.67 -13.63 4.68
N ALA A 659 -27.49 -13.67 5.29
CA ALA A 659 -26.33 -14.39 4.78
C ALA A 659 -26.51 -15.92 4.84
N ARG A 660 -27.16 -16.44 5.89
CA ARG A 660 -27.39 -17.88 6.11
C ARG A 660 -28.61 -18.39 5.34
N ALA A 661 -29.59 -17.53 5.04
CA ALA A 661 -30.73 -17.87 4.21
C ALA A 661 -30.32 -18.15 2.74
N ARG A 662 -29.30 -17.45 2.22
CA ARG A 662 -28.78 -17.64 0.85
C ARG A 662 -28.01 -18.94 0.64
N THR A 663 -27.54 -19.57 1.71
CA THR A 663 -26.71 -20.80 1.66
C THR A 663 -27.49 -22.08 1.98
N LEU A 664 -28.74 -21.97 2.45
CA LEU A 664 -29.61 -23.11 2.73
C LEU A 664 -30.37 -23.51 1.47
N GLY A 665 -30.47 -24.82 1.22
CA GLY A 665 -31.27 -25.35 0.11
C GLY A 665 -32.77 -25.09 0.31
N PRO A 666 -33.57 -25.07 -0.77
CA PRO A 666 -35.02 -24.82 -0.69
C PRO A 666 -35.76 -25.84 0.20
N ASP A 667 -35.26 -27.07 0.31
CA ASP A 667 -35.83 -28.12 1.17
C ASP A 667 -35.47 -27.97 2.66
N ASP A 668 -34.53 -27.08 3.01
CA ASP A 668 -34.10 -26.82 4.38
C ASP A 668 -34.78 -25.59 5.00
N ILE A 669 -35.71 -24.96 4.28
CA ILE A 669 -36.51 -23.81 4.74
C ILE A 669 -38.00 -24.15 4.65
N CYS A 670 -38.74 -23.88 5.73
CA CYS A 670 -40.19 -24.05 5.72
C CYS A 670 -40.86 -22.95 4.89
N PRO A 671 -41.65 -23.29 3.85
CA PRO A 671 -42.27 -22.31 2.97
C PRO A 671 -43.33 -21.45 3.68
N ARG A 672 -43.99 -21.97 4.73
CA ARG A 672 -45.04 -21.25 5.48
C ARG A 672 -44.48 -20.29 6.53
N THR A 673 -43.36 -20.62 7.17
CA THR A 673 -42.84 -19.84 8.32
C THR A 673 -41.53 -19.12 8.04
N GLY A 674 -40.80 -19.49 6.98
CA GLY A 674 -39.46 -19.01 6.65
C GLY A 674 -38.36 -19.48 7.62
N ARG A 675 -38.66 -20.43 8.51
CA ARG A 675 -37.70 -20.97 9.49
C ARG A 675 -36.92 -22.13 8.86
N GLY A 676 -35.64 -22.23 9.20
CA GLY A 676 -34.77 -23.31 8.74
C GLY A 676 -34.94 -24.60 9.54
N ARG A 677 -34.39 -25.70 9.03
CA ARG A 677 -34.27 -26.99 9.73
C ARG A 677 -33.57 -26.84 11.08
N LEU A 678 -34.07 -27.53 12.10
CA LEU A 678 -33.42 -27.63 13.40
C LEU A 678 -32.07 -28.36 13.27
N SER A 679 -30.97 -27.71 13.68
CA SER A 679 -29.64 -28.33 13.64
C SER A 679 -29.47 -29.36 14.75
N TYR A 680 -28.56 -30.31 14.53
CA TYR A 680 -28.23 -31.33 15.53
C TYR A 680 -27.74 -30.70 16.84
N GLU A 681 -26.85 -29.70 16.77
CA GLU A 681 -26.28 -29.05 17.95
C GLU A 681 -27.36 -28.36 18.79
N ARG A 682 -28.32 -27.69 18.13
CA ARG A 682 -29.41 -27.03 18.82
C ARG A 682 -30.39 -28.04 19.43
N ALA A 683 -30.71 -29.11 18.71
CA ALA A 683 -31.55 -30.19 19.23
C ALA A 683 -30.89 -30.89 20.44
N GLU A 684 -29.58 -31.13 20.37
CA GLU A 684 -28.78 -31.75 21.44
C GLU A 684 -28.73 -30.86 22.68
N PHE A 685 -28.54 -29.55 22.49
CA PHE A 685 -28.57 -28.56 23.57
C PHE A 685 -29.94 -28.55 24.28
N LEU A 686 -31.04 -28.48 23.53
CA LEU A 686 -32.40 -28.47 24.08
C LEU A 686 -32.75 -29.77 24.81
N CYS A 687 -32.29 -30.91 24.28
CA CYS A 687 -32.44 -32.21 24.92
C CYS A 687 -31.71 -32.24 26.27
N LYS A 688 -30.44 -31.82 26.29
CA LYS A 688 -29.64 -31.78 27.53
C LYS A 688 -30.21 -30.83 28.56
N SER A 689 -30.65 -29.63 28.15
CA SER A 689 -31.18 -28.63 29.07
C SER A 689 -32.51 -29.03 29.69
N THR A 690 -33.32 -29.84 29.00
CA THR A 690 -34.68 -30.18 29.42
C THR A 690 -34.78 -31.56 30.08
N THR A 691 -33.94 -32.51 29.64
CA THR A 691 -34.02 -33.91 30.08
C THR A 691 -32.80 -34.37 30.87
N GLY A 692 -31.71 -33.58 30.88
CA GLY A 692 -30.41 -34.03 31.42
C GLY A 692 -29.71 -35.10 30.58
N HIS A 693 -30.33 -35.56 29.49
CA HIS A 693 -29.83 -36.64 28.63
C HIS A 693 -29.41 -36.15 27.25
N THR A 694 -28.58 -36.95 26.58
CA THR A 694 -28.22 -36.74 25.18
C THR A 694 -29.28 -37.33 24.25
N LEU A 695 -29.41 -36.79 23.04
CA LEU A 695 -30.36 -37.32 22.04
C LEU A 695 -30.07 -38.78 21.68
N ARG A 696 -28.81 -39.21 21.83
CA ARG A 696 -28.39 -40.60 21.60
C ARG A 696 -28.87 -41.53 22.71
N ARG A 697 -28.87 -41.11 23.98
CA ARG A 697 -29.40 -41.92 25.10
C ARG A 697 -30.90 -42.15 24.98
N LEU A 698 -31.66 -41.17 24.47
CA LEU A 698 -33.11 -41.32 24.26
C LEU A 698 -33.50 -42.35 23.18
N ARG A 699 -32.55 -42.76 22.34
CA ARG A 699 -32.75 -43.77 21.29
C ARG A 699 -32.58 -45.20 21.81
N ASP A 700 -31.74 -45.40 22.82
CA ASP A 700 -31.39 -46.72 23.31
C ASP A 700 -32.47 -47.18 24.31
N ARG A 701 -33.27 -48.19 23.92
CA ARG A 701 -34.49 -48.60 24.64
C ARG A 701 -34.28 -49.20 26.03
N ASP A 702 -33.04 -49.49 26.41
CA ASP A 702 -32.70 -50.26 27.63
C ASP A 702 -31.81 -49.50 28.61
N ALA A 703 -31.72 -48.17 28.53
CA ALA A 703 -30.98 -47.38 29.51
C ALA A 703 -31.86 -47.06 30.73
N ASP A 704 -32.02 -48.05 31.62
CA ASP A 704 -32.49 -47.83 32.99
C ASP A 704 -31.47 -46.94 33.76
N PRO A 705 -31.90 -46.01 34.63
CA PRO A 705 -31.01 -45.03 35.22
C PRO A 705 -30.35 -45.58 36.49
N THR A 706 -29.04 -45.78 36.42
CA THR A 706 -28.14 -45.65 37.57
C THR A 706 -27.07 -44.62 37.25
#